data_AF-A0A661TQF3-F1
#
_entry.id   AF-A0A661TQF3-F1
#
_cell.length_a   1.000
_cell.length_b   1.000
_cell.length_c   1.000
_cell.angle_alpha   90.00
_cell.angle_beta   90.00
_cell.angle_gamma   90.00
#
_symmetry.space_group_name_H-M   'P 1'
#
loop_
_entity.id
_entity.type
_entity.pdbx_description
1 polymer ?
#
loop_
_entity_poly.entity_id
_entity_poly.type
_entity_poly.pdbx_seq_one_letter_code
_entity_poly.pdbx_strand_id
1 'polypeptide(L)'
;MKSIILKISFKCNNNCKYCPVEKNTKKEPSIEQIKSSIEKAKQKGYEKIILEGGEPLLRKDIFEIIDYIKQRNLAFEIKTNGRVASYLDFARKIALTGPDKIIIYFPSSKPEVFDDITQVKGSYFQALQGIKNLISFGVNIEGHIVVSKKNYKDLKDILIILRRIGVKDIRFEIPSLKGNTLKYFDEIVLDINKVSLCLQSAQEFREKLNFGRAFQEIQTYVQVNTTCNQKCLFCNRPPTEEYKRNQMIQIKDIKKRIDELAHNWQVKRVIFTGGEPTLHSKLPEIISFTKKYGFKTEIQTNGTLLNESRLKELKETGLDIINFAYHSHKKEISNKLRGVSFGFEKINENLKLASKMKFEIHMIHVINSLNYKDLPEFIDFVNQMKLHNLYLNLSIVVPEGWAWKNKWIIPRMRDIKPYLQKAMKKCQSYGIKFDVSEIVPLCIMEGFEEHAISTVFKISRVKIADDYYTGQRFLDFQNPSVEYAAKAPQCKNCTFDKICAGFYPRLKEIYGFSDFQPRTDDPTPVLKKLKVKEEILNIFKGKEIEVFHHKKPRSPDTLYINLDERCNQNCVFCVVKGENVGKFGSMPKEEAKKIIKDFISSDGRTIVFTGGEPTLRDDLAEIIEYAEKFDNLRGISIITNGVRLSDKNYLKKLLEADKKHIMGFCFSLHSHRKEISELLTRAKGTFEKTIKGLKNVIQSNRIVSIYQVITSKNYRDLLEFCQFLNKNYPQIREITFAYPFPQGNALLNDWIFTKISSLRPYLIKALKFLEEKNYRIYIAACGQFPLCCIPGFEETVLKGVEIGEEDISGVVGKKAFHEFEMASDEWVNQYKGKSKECQKCILRTICQGFWRKYIELFGFDGIQPVSEENFKGNKLMSSLKDESDFEKITRKLKSRKLNLVILNDYDADYLMKLINFTKLNKIFLVVAKQGKVLYPKYYETC
;
A
#
# COMPACT_ATOMS: atom_id res chain seq x y z
N MET A 1 37.54 6.18 18.38
CA MET A 1 37.17 4.88 18.96
C MET A 1 37.92 3.75 18.27
N LYS A 2 38.80 3.05 19.00
CA LYS A 2 39.63 1.97 18.45
C LYS A 2 38.82 0.68 18.36
N SER A 3 38.65 0.11 17.16
CA SER A 3 37.84 -1.10 16.93
C SER A 3 38.66 -2.32 16.51
N ILE A 4 38.22 -3.52 16.90
CA ILE A 4 38.80 -4.80 16.45
C ILE A 4 37.71 -5.70 15.87
N ILE A 5 38.05 -6.44 14.81
CA ILE A 5 37.17 -7.44 14.20
C ILE A 5 37.49 -8.81 14.81
N LEU A 6 36.48 -9.47 15.36
CA LEU A 6 36.58 -10.84 15.86
C LEU A 6 35.80 -11.79 14.95
N LYS A 7 36.50 -12.75 14.34
CA LYS A 7 35.89 -13.82 13.54
C LYS A 7 35.38 -14.91 14.47
N ILE A 8 34.09 -14.83 14.83
CA ILE A 8 33.47 -15.71 15.83
C ILE A 8 32.79 -16.94 15.22
N SER A 9 32.59 -16.98 13.91
CA SER A 9 31.94 -18.08 13.20
C SER A 9 32.70 -18.42 11.92
N PHE A 10 32.68 -19.68 11.51
CA PHE A 10 33.10 -20.11 10.16
C PHE A 10 31.99 -20.85 9.41
N LYS A 11 30.84 -21.08 10.06
CA LYS A 11 29.63 -21.62 9.42
C LYS A 11 28.82 -20.50 8.81
N CYS A 12 28.29 -20.71 7.62
CA CYS A 12 27.44 -19.73 6.95
C CYS A 12 26.29 -20.41 6.21
N ASN A 13 25.11 -19.81 6.27
CA ASN A 13 23.96 -20.22 5.47
C ASN A 13 24.05 -19.76 4.00
N ASN A 14 25.01 -18.89 3.64
CA ASN A 14 25.40 -18.59 2.25
C ASN A 14 26.61 -19.43 1.78
N ASN A 15 26.93 -19.37 0.49
CA ASN A 15 28.21 -19.82 -0.08
C ASN A 15 28.68 -18.83 -1.15
N CYS A 16 28.82 -17.56 -0.77
CA CYS A 16 29.01 -16.47 -1.73
C CYS A 16 30.22 -16.70 -2.65
N LYS A 17 30.06 -16.39 -3.94
CA LYS A 17 31.13 -16.50 -4.95
C LYS A 17 32.31 -15.56 -4.66
N TYR A 18 32.07 -14.45 -3.96
CA TYR A 18 33.11 -13.49 -3.52
C TYR A 18 33.68 -13.79 -2.12
N CYS A 19 33.31 -14.92 -1.49
CA CYS A 19 33.68 -15.18 -0.10
C CYS A 19 35.21 -15.36 0.02
N PRO A 20 35.90 -14.62 0.92
CA PRO A 20 37.34 -14.75 1.12
C PRO A 20 37.77 -16.09 1.74
N VAL A 21 36.81 -16.88 2.22
CA VAL A 21 37.02 -18.13 2.95
C VAL A 21 36.18 -19.23 2.31
N GLU A 22 36.79 -20.39 2.05
CA GLU A 22 36.05 -21.58 1.61
C GLU A 22 35.22 -22.15 2.75
N LYS A 23 33.96 -22.49 2.46
CA LYS A 23 32.94 -22.87 3.44
C LYS A 23 33.36 -24.10 4.25
N ASN A 24 33.16 -24.06 5.57
CA ASN A 24 33.32 -25.19 6.51
C ASN A 24 34.73 -25.78 6.66
N THR A 25 35.78 -25.07 6.25
CA THR A 25 37.17 -25.58 6.32
C THR A 25 37.83 -25.42 7.71
N LYS A 26 37.23 -24.65 8.62
CA LYS A 26 37.81 -24.31 9.94
C LYS A 26 36.86 -24.59 11.10
N LYS A 27 37.41 -25.07 12.22
CA LYS A 27 36.69 -25.29 13.49
C LYS A 27 36.28 -23.94 14.09
N GLU A 28 35.04 -23.83 14.57
CA GLU A 28 34.54 -22.62 15.23
C GLU A 28 35.25 -22.42 16.58
N PRO A 29 35.59 -21.17 16.95
CA PRO A 29 36.16 -20.89 18.27
C PRO A 29 35.13 -21.18 19.36
N SER A 30 35.61 -21.71 20.49
CA SER A 30 34.79 -21.90 21.68
C SER A 30 34.43 -20.56 22.30
N ILE A 31 33.39 -20.55 23.14
CA ILE A 31 32.97 -19.33 23.79
C ILE A 31 34.06 -18.77 24.73
N GLU A 32 34.84 -19.63 25.39
CA GLU A 32 35.96 -19.24 26.25
C GLU A 32 37.08 -18.56 25.45
N GLN A 33 37.36 -19.05 24.24
CA GLN A 33 38.34 -18.44 23.34
C GLN A 33 37.89 -17.05 22.86
N ILE A 34 36.59 -16.88 22.58
CA ILE A 34 36.00 -15.59 22.21
C ILE A 34 36.07 -14.62 23.38
N LYS A 35 35.66 -15.06 24.59
CA LYS A 35 35.73 -14.28 25.83
C LYS A 35 37.17 -13.83 26.13
N SER A 36 38.15 -14.74 26.03
CA SER A 36 39.58 -14.42 26.18
C SER A 36 40.06 -13.38 25.15
N SER A 37 39.57 -13.46 23.91
CA SER A 37 39.91 -12.49 22.86
C SER A 37 39.32 -11.10 23.13
N ILE A 38 38.11 -11.03 23.68
CA ILE A 38 37.47 -9.77 24.11
C ILE A 38 38.27 -9.14 25.26
N GLU A 39 38.74 -9.93 26.22
CA GLU A 39 39.58 -9.42 27.33
C GLU A 39 40.91 -8.87 26.83
N LYS A 40 41.60 -9.61 25.95
CA LYS A 40 42.84 -9.14 25.34
C LYS A 40 42.63 -7.86 24.52
N ALA A 41 41.49 -7.73 23.85
CA ALA A 41 41.12 -6.50 23.13
C ALA A 41 40.94 -5.33 24.11
N LYS A 42 40.23 -5.54 25.22
CA LYS A 42 40.05 -4.52 26.25
C LYS A 42 41.38 -4.07 26.86
N GLN A 43 42.26 -5.01 27.22
CA GLN A 43 43.59 -4.73 27.76
C GLN A 43 44.48 -3.92 26.79
N LYS A 44 44.30 -4.11 25.48
CA LYS A 44 45.00 -3.36 24.42
C LYS A 44 44.35 -2.00 24.09
N GLY A 45 43.36 -1.58 24.87
CA GLY A 45 42.65 -0.31 24.74
C GLY A 45 41.69 -0.25 23.54
N TYR A 46 41.14 -1.38 23.09
CA TYR A 46 40.03 -1.37 22.13
C TYR A 46 38.72 -1.05 22.86
N GLU A 47 37.89 -0.21 22.22
CA GLU A 47 36.63 0.30 22.77
C GLU A 47 35.41 -0.29 22.06
N LYS A 48 35.62 -0.94 20.90
CA LYS A 48 34.55 -1.51 20.08
C LYS A 48 34.94 -2.87 19.47
N ILE A 49 34.01 -3.83 19.53
CA ILE A 49 34.14 -5.16 18.94
C ILE A 49 33.23 -5.29 17.72
N ILE A 50 33.78 -5.70 16.58
CA ILE A 50 33.00 -6.02 15.37
C ILE A 50 32.94 -7.54 15.25
N LEU A 51 31.75 -8.12 15.42
CA LEU A 51 31.50 -9.54 15.27
C LEU A 51 31.36 -9.88 13.78
N GLU A 52 32.28 -10.69 13.27
CA GLU A 52 32.34 -11.14 11.87
C GLU A 52 32.59 -12.66 11.81
N GLY A 53 32.65 -13.24 10.61
CA GLY A 53 32.98 -14.65 10.39
C GLY A 53 32.31 -15.16 9.12
N GLY A 54 31.80 -16.39 9.19
CA GLY A 54 30.76 -16.89 8.29
C GLY A 54 29.46 -16.12 8.49
N GLU A 55 28.51 -16.69 9.22
CA GLU A 55 27.30 -15.99 9.69
C GLU A 55 27.26 -16.00 11.22
N PRO A 56 27.60 -14.88 11.88
CA PRO A 56 27.58 -14.76 13.34
C PRO A 56 26.23 -15.09 13.97
N LEU A 57 25.11 -14.72 13.32
CA LEU A 57 23.76 -14.90 13.87
C LEU A 57 23.27 -16.36 13.88
N LEU A 58 24.01 -17.30 13.30
CA LEU A 58 23.70 -18.74 13.39
C LEU A 58 24.23 -19.38 14.69
N ARG A 59 25.08 -18.69 15.45
CA ARG A 59 25.63 -19.24 16.70
C ARG A 59 24.55 -19.35 17.76
N LYS A 60 24.50 -20.51 18.43
CA LYS A 60 23.54 -20.76 19.53
C LYS A 60 23.81 -19.87 20.75
N ASP A 61 25.07 -19.49 20.95
CA ASP A 61 25.58 -18.72 22.08
C ASP A 61 25.83 -17.23 21.74
N ILE A 62 25.27 -16.72 20.64
CA ILE A 62 25.49 -15.33 20.18
C ILE A 62 25.09 -14.29 21.24
N PHE A 63 23.98 -14.50 21.95
CA PHE A 63 23.51 -13.57 22.97
C PHE A 63 24.44 -13.54 24.18
N GLU A 64 24.99 -14.69 24.58
CA GLU A 64 25.96 -14.77 25.68
C GLU A 64 27.26 -14.01 25.35
N ILE A 65 27.71 -14.10 24.09
CA ILE A 65 28.86 -13.33 23.62
C ILE A 65 28.57 -11.83 23.69
N ILE A 66 27.40 -11.38 23.23
CA ILE A 66 26.99 -9.97 23.26
C ILE A 66 26.90 -9.47 24.71
N ASP A 67 26.27 -10.23 25.60
CA ASP A 67 26.17 -9.88 27.02
C ASP A 67 27.55 -9.74 27.67
N TYR A 68 28.49 -10.63 27.33
CA TYR A 68 29.87 -10.56 27.81
C TYR A 68 30.60 -9.30 27.34
N ILE A 69 30.37 -8.85 26.10
CA ILE A 69 30.92 -7.59 25.56
C ILE A 69 30.32 -6.40 26.33
N LYS A 70 29.01 -6.39 26.55
CA LYS A 70 28.30 -5.30 27.26
C LYS A 70 28.74 -5.16 28.71
N GLN A 71 28.93 -6.27 29.43
CA GLN A 71 29.46 -6.28 30.80
C GLN A 71 30.84 -5.60 30.92
N ARG A 72 31.56 -5.45 29.81
CA ARG A 72 32.87 -4.81 29.74
C ARG A 72 32.84 -3.37 29.29
N ASN A 73 31.64 -2.79 29.10
CA ASN A 73 31.42 -1.45 28.57
C ASN A 73 32.09 -1.23 27.20
N LEU A 74 32.06 -2.26 26.35
CA LEU A 74 32.54 -2.18 24.98
C LEU A 74 31.35 -1.99 24.02
N ALA A 75 31.50 -1.09 23.05
CA ALA A 75 30.59 -0.96 21.92
C ALA A 75 30.67 -2.21 21.03
N PHE A 76 29.62 -2.51 20.26
CA PHE A 76 29.66 -3.63 19.33
C PHE A 76 28.87 -3.41 18.04
N GLU A 77 29.41 -4.00 16.97
CA GLU A 77 28.79 -4.07 15.65
C GLU A 77 28.73 -5.52 15.18
N ILE A 78 27.78 -5.83 14.31
CA ILE A 78 27.62 -7.18 13.75
C ILE A 78 27.65 -7.11 12.23
N LYS A 79 28.53 -7.88 11.59
CA LYS A 79 28.49 -8.13 10.15
C LYS A 79 27.70 -9.42 9.87
N THR A 80 26.66 -9.32 9.06
CA THR A 80 25.74 -10.43 8.77
C THR A 80 25.27 -10.38 7.33
N ASN A 81 24.80 -11.50 6.79
CA ASN A 81 24.04 -11.53 5.54
C ASN A 81 22.56 -11.18 5.72
N GLY A 82 22.11 -10.95 6.96
CA GLY A 82 20.78 -10.47 7.31
C GLY A 82 19.67 -11.52 7.21
N ARG A 83 19.94 -12.72 6.70
CA ARG A 83 18.89 -13.72 6.45
C ARG A 83 18.25 -14.26 7.73
N VAL A 84 19.03 -14.48 8.79
CA VAL A 84 18.48 -14.96 10.08
C VAL A 84 17.53 -13.91 10.68
N ALA A 85 17.78 -12.62 10.42
CA ALA A 85 16.90 -11.55 10.84
C ALA A 85 15.57 -11.50 10.06
N SER A 86 15.36 -12.33 9.03
CA SER A 86 14.05 -12.45 8.39
C SER A 86 12.99 -13.00 9.35
N TYR A 87 13.41 -13.76 10.36
CA TYR A 87 12.55 -14.19 11.46
C TYR A 87 12.36 -13.02 12.44
N LEU A 88 11.14 -12.48 12.51
CA LEU A 88 10.82 -11.25 13.23
C LEU A 88 11.21 -11.29 14.71
N ASP A 89 10.93 -12.40 15.41
CA ASP A 89 11.29 -12.58 16.82
C ASP A 89 12.80 -12.57 17.04
N PHE A 90 13.56 -13.14 16.11
CA PHE A 90 15.01 -13.14 16.17
C PHE A 90 15.56 -11.72 15.94
N ALA A 91 15.04 -11.00 14.94
CA ALA A 91 15.38 -9.61 14.71
C ALA A 91 15.07 -8.72 15.93
N ARG A 92 13.92 -8.93 16.58
CA ARG A 92 13.55 -8.23 17.82
C ARG A 92 14.56 -8.50 18.93
N LYS A 93 14.92 -9.77 19.15
CA LYS A 93 15.91 -10.16 20.18
C LYS A 93 17.26 -9.50 19.93
N ILE A 94 17.76 -9.54 18.69
CA ILE A 94 19.02 -8.88 18.32
C ILE A 94 18.92 -7.37 18.51
N ALA A 95 17.83 -6.72 18.09
CA ALA A 95 17.65 -5.28 18.27
C ALA A 95 17.68 -4.88 19.76
N LEU A 96 17.02 -5.64 20.63
CA LEU A 96 17.01 -5.42 22.08
C LEU A 96 18.38 -5.54 22.74
N THR A 97 19.35 -6.21 22.10
CA THR A 97 20.73 -6.22 22.61
C THR A 97 21.42 -4.86 22.49
N GLY A 98 20.93 -3.98 21.61
CA GLY A 98 21.44 -2.62 21.39
C GLY A 98 22.77 -2.55 20.63
N PRO A 99 22.90 -3.15 19.43
CA PRO A 99 24.10 -2.97 18.61
C PRO A 99 24.25 -1.53 18.14
N ASP A 100 25.47 -1.00 18.13
CA ASP A 100 25.77 0.35 17.61
C ASP A 100 25.45 0.45 16.10
N LYS A 101 25.72 -0.64 15.38
CA LYS A 101 25.49 -0.78 13.95
C LYS A 101 25.44 -2.25 13.53
N ILE A 102 24.52 -2.59 12.64
CA ILE A 102 24.54 -3.86 11.91
C ILE A 102 24.94 -3.59 10.46
N ILE A 103 25.96 -4.29 10.01
CA ILE A 103 26.48 -4.23 8.64
C ILE A 103 25.89 -5.40 7.86
N ILE A 104 25.18 -5.12 6.77
CA ILE A 104 24.50 -6.14 5.96
C ILE A 104 25.01 -6.13 4.53
N TYR A 105 25.43 -7.31 4.06
CA TYR A 105 25.85 -7.51 2.67
C TYR A 105 24.64 -7.65 1.74
N PHE A 106 24.55 -6.79 0.72
CA PHE A 106 23.44 -6.76 -0.23
C PHE A 106 23.95 -6.73 -1.69
N PRO A 107 24.24 -7.89 -2.29
CA PRO A 107 24.98 -7.98 -3.56
C PRO A 107 24.24 -7.55 -4.83
N SER A 108 22.90 -7.47 -4.87
CA SER A 108 22.17 -7.07 -6.09
C SER A 108 20.73 -6.64 -5.80
N SER A 109 20.14 -5.78 -6.63
CA SER A 109 18.71 -5.45 -6.65
C SER A 109 17.87 -6.51 -7.35
N LYS A 110 18.52 -7.41 -8.09
CA LYS A 110 17.88 -8.47 -8.86
C LYS A 110 17.93 -9.79 -8.10
N PRO A 111 16.78 -10.41 -7.77
CA PRO A 111 16.75 -11.65 -6.98
C PRO A 111 17.63 -12.77 -7.56
N GLU A 112 17.60 -12.96 -8.88
CA GLU A 112 18.35 -13.99 -9.58
C GLU A 112 19.86 -13.78 -9.52
N VAL A 113 20.31 -12.53 -9.64
CA VAL A 113 21.75 -12.18 -9.54
C VAL A 113 22.21 -12.28 -8.09
N PHE A 114 21.37 -11.84 -7.14
CA PHE A 114 21.66 -11.95 -5.71
C PHE A 114 21.82 -13.42 -5.31
N ASP A 115 20.86 -14.27 -5.67
CA ASP A 115 20.86 -15.70 -5.33
C ASP A 115 22.00 -16.45 -6.03
N ASP A 116 22.34 -16.08 -7.27
CA ASP A 116 23.53 -16.62 -7.94
C ASP A 116 24.82 -16.19 -7.22
N ILE A 117 24.94 -14.94 -6.79
CA ILE A 117 26.13 -14.46 -6.09
C ILE A 117 26.26 -15.14 -4.72
N THR A 118 25.17 -15.31 -3.97
CA THR A 118 25.17 -15.96 -2.65
C THR A 118 25.18 -17.49 -2.72
N GLN A 119 24.88 -18.05 -3.89
CA GLN A 119 24.70 -19.48 -4.16
C GLN A 119 23.55 -20.09 -3.33
N VAL A 120 22.49 -19.31 -3.08
CA VAL A 120 21.32 -19.76 -2.30
C VAL A 120 20.04 -19.14 -2.86
N LYS A 121 19.11 -19.97 -3.34
CA LYS A 121 17.79 -19.53 -3.82
C LYS A 121 16.94 -18.95 -2.67
N GLY A 122 16.28 -17.83 -2.91
CA GLY A 122 15.45 -17.10 -1.94
C GLY A 122 16.24 -16.23 -0.96
N SER A 123 17.57 -16.16 -1.09
CA SER A 123 18.42 -15.38 -0.18
C SER A 123 18.18 -13.88 -0.29
N TYR A 124 17.84 -13.40 -1.49
CA TYR A 124 17.44 -12.01 -1.73
C TYR A 124 16.29 -11.58 -0.81
N PHE A 125 15.19 -12.34 -0.83
CA PHE A 125 13.97 -12.01 -0.08
C PHE A 125 14.21 -12.12 1.43
N GLN A 126 14.99 -13.11 1.87
CA GLN A 126 15.33 -13.26 3.28
C GLN A 126 16.21 -12.11 3.79
N ALA A 127 17.25 -11.72 3.04
CA ALA A 127 18.10 -10.59 3.39
C ALA A 127 17.30 -9.27 3.40
N LEU A 128 16.48 -9.04 2.37
CA LEU A 128 15.62 -7.85 2.28
C LEU A 128 14.62 -7.76 3.44
N GLN A 129 13.96 -8.88 3.77
CA GLN A 129 13.03 -8.93 4.91
C GLN A 129 13.77 -8.74 6.24
N GLY A 130 14.97 -9.30 6.39
CA GLY A 130 15.79 -9.12 7.58
C GLY A 130 16.21 -7.67 7.80
N ILE A 131 16.62 -6.98 6.74
CA ILE A 131 16.90 -5.53 6.78
C ILE A 131 15.66 -4.76 7.24
N LYS A 132 14.49 -5.02 6.65
CA LYS A 132 13.23 -4.36 7.02
C LYS A 132 12.86 -4.59 8.49
N ASN A 133 12.97 -5.82 8.98
CA ASN A 133 12.68 -6.15 10.37
C ASN A 133 13.61 -5.38 11.33
N LEU A 134 14.91 -5.38 11.06
CA LEU A 134 15.89 -4.67 11.90
C LEU A 134 15.66 -3.15 11.90
N ILE A 135 15.34 -2.57 10.74
CA ILE A 135 14.99 -1.13 10.64
C ILE A 135 13.71 -0.82 11.40
N SER A 136 12.70 -1.70 11.36
CA SER A 136 11.45 -1.50 12.13
C SER A 136 11.65 -1.53 13.65
N PHE A 137 12.78 -2.05 14.14
CA PHE A 137 13.16 -2.00 15.54
C PHE A 137 14.20 -0.90 15.85
N GLY A 138 14.41 0.03 14.92
CA GLY A 138 15.30 1.18 15.10
C GLY A 138 16.79 0.86 15.01
N VAL A 139 17.19 -0.33 14.53
CA VAL A 139 18.60 -0.69 14.40
C VAL A 139 19.27 0.14 13.31
N ASN A 140 20.45 0.68 13.61
CA ASN A 140 21.26 1.40 12.63
C ASN A 140 21.92 0.41 11.65
N ILE A 141 21.59 0.51 10.35
CA ILE A 141 22.09 -0.41 9.32
C ILE A 141 23.03 0.31 8.35
N GLU A 142 24.15 -0.35 8.07
CA GLU A 142 25.06 -0.01 6.98
C GLU A 142 25.05 -1.13 5.93
N GLY A 143 24.74 -0.78 4.68
CA GLY A 143 24.70 -1.71 3.55
C GLY A 143 26.07 -1.85 2.92
N HIS A 144 26.59 -3.07 2.82
CA HIS A 144 27.85 -3.38 2.14
C HIS A 144 27.57 -4.04 0.80
N ILE A 145 28.17 -3.51 -0.26
CA ILE A 145 28.01 -4.01 -1.62
C ILE A 145 29.39 -4.43 -2.13
N VAL A 146 29.62 -5.73 -2.24
CA VAL A 146 30.81 -6.26 -2.89
C VAL A 146 30.62 -6.14 -4.40
N VAL A 147 31.35 -5.23 -5.03
CA VAL A 147 31.22 -4.90 -6.44
C VAL A 147 31.89 -6.00 -7.27
N SER A 148 31.17 -6.54 -8.24
CA SER A 148 31.57 -7.68 -9.06
C SER A 148 31.17 -7.47 -10.53
N LYS A 149 31.72 -8.28 -11.44
CA LYS A 149 31.27 -8.36 -12.85
C LYS A 149 29.75 -8.60 -12.97
N LYS A 150 29.12 -9.22 -11.97
CA LYS A 150 27.69 -9.55 -11.99
C LYS A 150 26.77 -8.40 -11.58
N ASN A 151 27.23 -7.47 -10.73
CA ASN A 151 26.37 -6.45 -10.14
C ASN A 151 26.79 -4.99 -10.44
N TYR A 152 27.92 -4.74 -11.10
CA TYR A 152 28.40 -3.37 -11.31
C TYR A 152 27.41 -2.48 -12.11
N LYS A 153 26.61 -3.08 -13.00
CA LYS A 153 25.55 -2.36 -13.75
C LYS A 153 24.31 -2.05 -12.92
N ASP A 154 24.17 -2.73 -11.79
CA ASP A 154 23.00 -2.73 -10.91
C ASP A 154 23.21 -1.86 -9.67
N LEU A 155 24.40 -1.26 -9.49
CA LEU A 155 24.77 -0.50 -8.28
C LEU A 155 23.79 0.64 -7.97
N LYS A 156 23.28 1.35 -8.99
CA LYS A 156 22.30 2.43 -8.80
C LYS A 156 20.98 1.91 -8.25
N ASP A 157 20.51 0.78 -8.77
CA ASP A 157 19.26 0.15 -8.33
C ASP A 157 19.41 -0.43 -6.91
N ILE A 158 20.56 -1.01 -6.59
CA ILE A 158 20.89 -1.46 -5.21
C ILE A 158 20.82 -0.28 -4.24
N LEU A 159 21.45 0.86 -4.60
CA LEU A 159 21.41 2.07 -3.78
C LEU A 159 19.96 2.56 -3.58
N ILE A 160 19.13 2.55 -4.63
CA ILE A 160 17.72 2.93 -4.54
C ILE A 160 16.96 2.02 -3.58
N ILE A 161 17.11 0.70 -3.70
CA ILE A 161 16.43 -0.27 -2.82
C ILE A 161 16.85 -0.06 -1.37
N LEU A 162 18.16 -0.04 -1.09
CA LEU A 162 18.70 0.12 0.26
C LEU A 162 18.28 1.46 0.89
N ARG A 163 18.28 2.56 0.13
CA ARG A 163 17.79 3.86 0.61
C ARG A 163 16.28 3.86 0.88
N ARG A 164 15.48 3.30 -0.03
CA ARG A 164 14.01 3.22 0.11
C ARG A 164 13.57 2.45 1.36
N ILE A 165 14.30 1.39 1.71
CA ILE A 165 13.99 0.59 2.91
C ILE A 165 14.55 1.19 4.19
N GLY A 166 15.34 2.26 4.13
CA GLY A 166 15.80 3.03 5.28
C GLY A 166 17.27 2.84 5.68
N VAL A 167 18.10 2.20 4.86
CA VAL A 167 19.55 2.06 5.10
C VAL A 167 20.24 3.41 4.87
N LYS A 168 21.01 3.88 5.85
CA LYS A 168 21.57 5.24 5.88
C LYS A 168 23.00 5.32 5.33
N ASP A 169 23.80 4.30 5.61
CA ASP A 169 25.19 4.21 5.20
C ASP A 169 25.35 3.08 4.18
N ILE A 170 26.06 3.33 3.08
CA ILE A 170 26.35 2.30 2.08
C ILE A 170 27.83 2.35 1.68
N ARG A 171 28.51 1.21 1.76
CA ARG A 171 29.91 1.04 1.35
C ARG A 171 30.03 0.08 0.18
N PHE A 172 30.88 0.46 -0.76
CA PHE A 172 31.34 -0.42 -1.83
C PHE A 172 32.63 -1.10 -1.40
N GLU A 173 32.70 -2.41 -1.60
CA GLU A 173 33.87 -3.23 -1.34
C GLU A 173 34.31 -3.92 -2.63
N ILE A 174 35.61 -4.14 -2.80
CA ILE A 174 36.16 -4.93 -3.90
C ILE A 174 36.41 -6.35 -3.39
N PRO A 175 36.04 -7.40 -4.14
CA PRO A 175 36.24 -8.78 -3.73
C PRO A 175 37.73 -9.06 -3.55
N SER A 176 38.11 -9.64 -2.40
CA SER A 176 39.48 -10.08 -2.17
C SER A 176 39.80 -11.31 -3.03
N LEU A 177 41.00 -11.36 -3.60
CA LEU A 177 41.51 -12.48 -4.42
C LEU A 177 41.92 -13.69 -3.55
N LYS A 178 40.98 -14.21 -2.75
CA LYS A 178 41.17 -15.34 -1.82
C LYS A 178 39.88 -16.18 -1.76
N GLY A 179 40.00 -17.44 -1.38
CA GLY A 179 38.86 -18.35 -1.17
C GLY A 179 38.04 -18.55 -2.45
N ASN A 180 36.70 -18.52 -2.31
CA ASN A 180 35.77 -18.73 -3.43
C ASN A 180 35.97 -17.73 -4.57
N THR A 181 36.49 -16.52 -4.29
CA THR A 181 36.76 -15.53 -5.34
C THR A 181 37.75 -16.04 -6.39
N LEU A 182 38.73 -16.87 -6.00
CA LEU A 182 39.68 -17.48 -6.96
C LEU A 182 38.99 -18.53 -7.83
N LYS A 183 38.08 -19.33 -7.24
CA LYS A 183 37.29 -20.33 -7.95
C LYS A 183 36.34 -19.69 -8.98
N TYR A 184 35.77 -18.54 -8.65
CA TYR A 184 34.83 -17.80 -9.49
C TYR A 184 35.47 -16.53 -10.09
N PHE A 185 36.78 -16.55 -10.34
CA PHE A 185 37.55 -15.38 -10.74
C PHE A 185 36.95 -14.69 -11.98
N ASP A 186 36.69 -15.46 -13.03
CA ASP A 186 36.15 -14.93 -14.29
C ASP A 186 34.73 -14.37 -14.16
N GLU A 187 33.96 -14.89 -13.20
CA GLU A 187 32.58 -14.50 -12.93
C GLU A 187 32.45 -13.29 -12.00
N ILE A 188 33.39 -13.10 -11.07
CA ILE A 188 33.29 -12.11 -9.99
C ILE A 188 34.27 -10.95 -10.16
N VAL A 189 35.53 -11.25 -10.47
CA VAL A 189 36.60 -10.24 -10.50
C VAL A 189 36.44 -9.40 -11.76
N LEU A 190 36.29 -8.09 -11.57
CA LEU A 190 36.15 -7.10 -12.64
C LEU A 190 37.47 -6.38 -12.93
N ASP A 191 37.61 -5.92 -14.16
CA ASP A 191 38.64 -4.97 -14.54
C ASP A 191 38.27 -3.58 -13.98
N ILE A 192 39.11 -3.06 -13.09
CA ILE A 192 38.83 -1.81 -12.37
C ILE A 192 38.79 -0.60 -13.32
N ASN A 193 39.50 -0.66 -14.45
CA ASN A 193 39.51 0.41 -15.44
C ASN A 193 38.14 0.54 -16.14
N LYS A 194 37.46 -0.59 -16.39
CA LYS A 194 36.12 -0.64 -17.03
C LYS A 194 34.99 -0.21 -16.12
N VAL A 195 35.19 -0.27 -14.79
CA VAL A 195 34.13 -0.02 -13.80
C VAL A 195 34.35 1.30 -13.06
N SER A 196 35.52 1.94 -13.20
CA SER A 196 35.82 3.27 -12.67
C SER A 196 34.69 4.28 -12.91
N LEU A 197 34.16 4.37 -14.13
CA LEU A 197 33.04 5.25 -14.49
C LEU A 197 31.72 4.84 -13.83
N CYS A 198 31.43 3.55 -13.68
CA CYS A 198 30.22 3.07 -13.01
C CYS A 198 30.31 3.27 -11.49
N LEU A 199 31.48 3.08 -10.89
CA LEU A 199 31.76 3.33 -9.49
C LEU A 199 31.76 4.83 -9.19
N GLN A 200 32.37 5.67 -10.03
CA GLN A 200 32.28 7.12 -9.94
C GLN A 200 30.84 7.56 -10.11
N SER A 201 30.12 7.08 -11.12
CA SER A 201 28.69 7.40 -11.31
C SER A 201 27.84 6.92 -10.13
N ALA A 202 28.14 5.76 -9.52
CA ALA A 202 27.44 5.25 -8.35
C ALA A 202 27.84 5.98 -7.06
N GLN A 203 29.08 6.45 -6.92
CA GLN A 203 29.56 7.27 -5.81
C GLN A 203 28.99 8.68 -5.91
N GLU A 204 29.05 9.31 -7.09
CA GLU A 204 28.32 10.54 -7.39
C GLU A 204 26.82 10.36 -7.20
N PHE A 205 26.23 9.23 -7.60
CA PHE A 205 24.82 8.96 -7.37
C PHE A 205 24.54 8.73 -5.88
N ARG A 206 25.46 8.12 -5.10
CA ARG A 206 25.39 8.00 -3.64
C ARG A 206 25.51 9.36 -2.95
N GLU A 207 26.32 10.26 -3.49
CA GLU A 207 26.53 11.64 -3.03
C GLU A 207 25.39 12.57 -3.46
N LYS A 208 24.85 12.39 -4.67
CA LYS A 208 23.59 13.00 -5.14
C LYS A 208 22.42 12.44 -4.35
N LEU A 209 22.39 11.15 -3.98
CA LEU A 209 21.44 10.60 -3.01
C LEU A 209 21.64 11.19 -1.60
N ASN A 210 22.86 11.67 -1.29
CA ASN A 210 23.14 12.56 -0.16
C ASN A 210 22.88 14.04 -0.51
N PHE A 211 21.92 14.35 -1.40
CA PHE A 211 21.34 15.68 -1.53
C PHE A 211 21.09 16.23 -0.12
N GLY A 212 21.82 17.30 0.19
CA GLY A 212 21.78 17.93 1.50
C GLY A 212 20.34 18.17 1.94
N ARG A 213 20.04 17.76 3.18
CA ARG A 213 18.98 18.34 4.02
C ARG A 213 17.65 18.64 3.30
N ALA A 214 17.15 17.68 2.52
CA ALA A 214 15.80 17.75 1.95
C ALA A 214 15.09 16.38 1.93
N PHE A 215 15.43 15.47 2.86
CA PHE A 215 14.37 14.60 3.40
C PHE A 215 13.50 15.53 4.24
N GLN A 216 12.35 15.95 3.70
CA GLN A 216 11.40 16.76 4.44
C GLN A 216 11.12 16.07 5.78
N GLU A 217 11.45 16.80 6.83
CA GLU A 217 11.27 16.43 8.23
C GLU A 217 9.85 15.89 8.43
N ILE A 218 9.67 14.63 8.83
CA ILE A 218 8.34 14.14 9.18
C ILE A 218 7.87 14.97 10.38
N GLN A 219 6.87 15.82 10.16
CA GLN A 219 6.23 16.64 11.19
C GLN A 219 4.87 16.02 11.50
N THR A 220 4.54 15.85 12.78
CA THR A 220 3.26 15.26 13.23
C THR A 220 2.56 16.16 14.24
N TYR A 221 1.23 16.11 14.27
CA TYR A 221 0.40 16.85 15.21
C TYR A 221 -0.07 15.94 16.34
N VAL A 222 0.17 16.35 17.57
CA VAL A 222 -0.28 15.63 18.77
C VAL A 222 -1.28 16.51 19.49
N GLN A 223 -2.55 16.10 19.46
CA GLN A 223 -3.59 16.77 20.23
C GLN A 223 -3.40 16.45 21.72
N VAL A 224 -3.36 17.47 22.57
CA VAL A 224 -3.23 17.30 24.04
C VAL A 224 -4.55 17.51 24.79
N ASN A 225 -5.50 18.24 24.19
CA ASN A 225 -6.83 18.48 24.74
C ASN A 225 -7.84 18.94 23.67
N THR A 226 -9.10 19.05 24.06
CA THR A 226 -10.18 19.70 23.28
C THR A 226 -10.67 21.00 23.91
N THR A 227 -10.10 21.37 25.06
CA THR A 227 -10.46 22.55 25.85
C THR A 227 -9.83 23.81 25.25
N CYS A 228 -10.63 24.85 25.00
CA CYS A 228 -10.13 26.15 24.53
C CYS A 228 -10.83 27.30 25.26
N ASN A 229 -10.05 28.29 25.68
CA ASN A 229 -10.53 29.54 26.30
C ASN A 229 -11.00 30.59 25.27
N GLN A 230 -11.00 30.27 23.97
CA GLN A 230 -11.53 31.10 22.88
C GLN A 230 -12.73 30.42 22.19
N LYS A 231 -13.47 31.19 21.38
CA LYS A 231 -14.65 30.74 20.62
C LYS A 231 -14.58 31.28 19.19
N CYS A 232 -13.47 31.01 18.49
CA CYS A 232 -13.18 31.64 17.20
C CYS A 232 -14.29 31.39 16.16
N LEU A 233 -14.76 32.41 15.45
CA LEU A 233 -15.87 32.30 14.50
C LEU A 233 -15.64 31.30 13.35
N PHE A 234 -14.37 30.97 13.09
CA PHE A 234 -13.93 30.09 12.00
C PHE A 234 -13.31 28.77 12.48
N CYS A 235 -13.46 28.39 13.76
CA CYS A 235 -12.87 27.16 14.29
C CYS A 235 -13.25 25.97 13.40
N ASN A 236 -12.25 25.28 12.84
CA ASN A 236 -12.43 24.12 11.97
C ASN A 236 -12.82 22.85 12.76
N ARG A 237 -12.59 22.83 14.08
CA ARG A 237 -12.94 21.75 15.00
C ARG A 237 -13.82 22.21 16.17
N PRO A 238 -15.03 22.72 15.91
CA PRO A 238 -15.92 23.16 16.98
C PRO A 238 -16.53 21.97 17.74
N PRO A 239 -16.95 22.15 19.00
CA PRO A 239 -17.74 21.16 19.74
C PRO A 239 -18.98 20.68 18.96
N THR A 240 -19.23 19.37 18.95
CA THR A 240 -20.41 18.69 18.37
C THR A 240 -20.98 17.69 19.39
N GLU A 241 -22.10 17.02 19.09
CA GLU A 241 -22.65 15.96 19.97
C GLU A 241 -21.67 14.78 20.15
N GLU A 242 -20.93 14.43 19.10
CA GLU A 242 -19.83 13.45 19.15
C GLU A 242 -18.54 14.05 19.75
N TYR A 243 -18.28 15.34 19.54
CA TYR A 243 -17.07 16.03 19.99
C TYR A 243 -17.31 16.89 21.23
N LYS A 244 -17.14 16.27 22.41
CA LYS A 244 -17.33 16.95 23.70
C LYS A 244 -16.21 17.95 23.98
N ARG A 245 -16.60 19.21 24.22
CA ARG A 245 -15.70 20.27 24.71
C ARG A 245 -15.16 19.88 26.10
N ASN A 246 -13.97 20.34 26.44
CA ASN A 246 -13.36 20.24 27.77
C ASN A 246 -12.75 18.87 28.17
N GLN A 247 -12.26 18.09 27.20
CA GLN A 247 -11.56 16.85 27.49
C GLN A 247 -10.04 17.08 27.50
N MET A 248 -9.40 16.72 28.62
CA MET A 248 -7.95 16.60 28.72
C MET A 248 -7.55 15.17 28.36
N ILE A 249 -6.58 15.02 27.45
CA ILE A 249 -6.06 13.70 27.10
C ILE A 249 -5.06 13.30 28.19
N GLN A 250 -5.15 12.06 28.67
CA GLN A 250 -4.28 11.60 29.75
C GLN A 250 -2.83 11.55 29.28
N ILE A 251 -1.91 12.01 30.13
CA ILE A 251 -0.48 12.07 29.81
C ILE A 251 0.10 10.71 29.41
N LYS A 252 -0.41 9.61 30.01
CA LYS A 252 0.01 8.25 29.66
C LYS A 252 -0.25 7.92 28.19
N ASP A 253 -1.37 8.40 27.64
CA ASP A 253 -1.79 8.12 26.26
C ASP A 253 -1.00 8.99 25.29
N ILE A 254 -0.72 10.25 25.67
CA ILE A 254 0.15 11.15 24.92
C ILE A 254 1.58 10.61 24.85
N LYS A 255 2.15 10.17 25.99
CA LYS A 255 3.49 9.57 26.04
C LYS A 255 3.57 8.30 25.23
N LYS A 256 2.59 7.41 25.38
CA LYS A 256 2.49 6.20 24.54
C LYS A 256 2.48 6.56 23.06
N ARG A 257 1.77 7.62 22.66
CA ARG A 257 1.76 8.08 21.26
C ARG A 257 3.13 8.58 20.81
N ILE A 258 3.79 9.39 21.63
CA ILE A 258 5.15 9.86 21.33
C ILE A 258 6.13 8.69 21.21
N ASP A 259 6.00 7.66 22.06
CA ASP A 259 6.81 6.44 21.98
C ASP A 259 6.54 5.69 20.68
N GLU A 260 5.27 5.51 20.30
CA GLU A 260 4.91 4.90 19.02
C GLU A 260 5.48 5.69 17.83
N LEU A 261 5.45 7.03 17.90
CA LEU A 261 6.03 7.91 16.89
C LEU A 261 7.55 7.76 16.81
N ALA A 262 8.24 7.65 17.94
CA ALA A 262 9.69 7.46 17.99
C ALA A 262 10.17 6.09 17.50
N HIS A 263 9.43 5.04 17.82
CA HIS A 263 9.86 3.68 17.48
C HIS A 263 9.46 3.27 16.06
N ASN A 264 8.35 3.80 15.53
CA ASN A 264 7.81 3.35 14.25
C ASN A 264 8.04 4.34 13.09
N TRP A 265 8.49 5.57 13.36
CA TRP A 265 8.53 6.64 12.35
C TRP A 265 9.76 7.55 12.49
N GLN A 266 10.25 8.09 11.36
CA GLN A 266 11.38 9.04 11.37
C GLN A 266 10.91 10.49 11.64
N VAL A 267 10.12 10.68 12.71
CA VAL A 267 9.61 12.01 13.11
C VAL A 267 10.78 12.94 13.45
N LYS A 268 10.72 14.17 12.95
CA LYS A 268 11.69 15.23 13.20
C LYS A 268 11.07 16.39 13.98
N ARG A 269 9.77 16.60 13.86
CA ARG A 269 9.04 17.67 14.57
C ARG A 269 7.70 17.15 15.10
N VAL A 270 7.37 17.48 16.34
CA VAL A 270 6.08 17.21 16.97
C VAL A 270 5.41 18.53 17.31
N ILE A 271 4.17 18.70 16.85
CA ILE A 271 3.36 19.91 16.99
C ILE A 271 2.23 19.63 17.96
N PHE A 272 2.30 20.18 19.17
CA PHE A 272 1.25 20.06 20.16
C PHE A 272 0.11 21.02 19.85
N THR A 273 -1.09 20.47 19.66
CA THR A 273 -2.29 21.21 19.25
C THR A 273 -3.51 20.74 20.05
N GLY A 274 -4.71 21.17 19.67
CA GLY A 274 -5.97 20.77 20.28
C GLY A 274 -6.98 21.90 20.31
N GLY A 275 -7.52 22.20 21.49
CA GLY A 275 -8.24 23.45 21.72
C GLY A 275 -7.25 24.59 22.02
N GLU A 276 -6.66 24.57 23.21
CA GLU A 276 -5.54 25.42 23.60
C GLU A 276 -4.54 24.57 24.39
N PRO A 277 -3.37 24.21 23.84
CA PRO A 277 -2.45 23.28 24.48
C PRO A 277 -1.92 23.78 25.83
N THR A 278 -1.79 25.10 26.01
CA THR A 278 -1.27 25.71 27.26
C THR A 278 -2.25 25.64 28.44
N LEU A 279 -3.46 25.10 28.23
CA LEU A 279 -4.38 24.71 29.31
C LEU A 279 -4.04 23.33 29.91
N HIS A 280 -3.23 22.52 29.22
CA HIS A 280 -2.84 21.21 29.72
C HIS A 280 -1.75 21.35 30.80
N SER A 281 -2.08 21.10 32.06
CA SER A 281 -1.19 21.30 33.21
C SER A 281 0.13 20.51 33.13
N LYS A 282 0.15 19.40 32.37
CA LYS A 282 1.35 18.58 32.15
C LYS A 282 2.04 18.82 30.80
N LEU A 283 1.73 19.92 30.10
CA LEU A 283 2.40 20.26 28.83
C LEU A 283 3.94 20.32 28.95
N PRO A 284 4.54 20.93 30.01
CA PRO A 284 5.99 20.89 30.24
C PRO A 284 6.56 19.46 30.27
N GLU A 285 5.88 18.55 30.96
CA GLU A 285 6.28 17.14 31.08
C GLU A 285 6.19 16.41 29.74
N ILE A 286 5.16 16.70 28.94
CA ILE A 286 4.97 16.15 27.59
C ILE A 286 6.13 16.61 26.69
N ILE A 287 6.44 17.91 26.67
CA ILE A 287 7.53 18.46 25.85
C ILE A 287 8.87 17.85 26.25
N SER A 288 9.17 17.80 27.55
CA SER A 288 10.41 17.20 28.06
C SER A 288 10.52 15.73 27.65
N PHE A 289 9.43 14.97 27.72
CA PHE A 289 9.39 13.57 27.28
C PHE A 289 9.66 13.44 25.77
N THR A 290 9.01 14.25 24.95
CA THR A 290 9.21 14.29 23.49
C THR A 290 10.64 14.65 23.12
N LYS A 291 11.27 15.56 23.87
CA LYS A 291 12.66 15.95 23.66
C LYS A 291 13.66 14.84 23.88
N LYS A 292 13.37 13.85 24.75
CA LYS A 292 14.25 12.68 24.96
C LYS A 292 14.48 11.88 23.68
N TYR A 293 13.54 11.92 22.73
CA TYR A 293 13.66 11.26 21.42
C TYR A 293 14.38 12.10 20.36
N GLY A 294 14.84 13.30 20.70
CA GLY A 294 15.56 14.18 19.78
C GLY A 294 14.65 14.90 18.76
N PHE A 295 13.33 14.93 19.02
CA PHE A 295 12.39 15.66 18.17
C PHE A 295 12.47 17.17 18.38
N LYS A 296 12.25 17.94 17.31
CA LYS A 296 11.88 19.35 17.41
C LYS A 296 10.46 19.45 17.94
N THR A 297 10.18 20.41 18.80
CA THR A 297 8.92 20.55 19.51
C THR A 297 8.32 21.91 19.21
N GLU A 298 7.03 21.91 18.92
CA GLU A 298 6.25 23.11 18.67
C GLU A 298 4.94 23.07 19.44
N ILE A 299 4.47 24.22 19.90
CA ILE A 299 3.09 24.39 20.33
C ILE A 299 2.34 25.30 19.35
N GLN A 300 1.11 24.93 19.00
CA GLN A 300 0.18 25.78 18.27
C GLN A 300 -0.84 26.37 19.24
N THR A 301 -0.71 27.66 19.56
CA THR A 301 -1.39 28.30 20.69
C THR A 301 -2.05 29.62 20.27
N ASN A 302 -3.13 29.97 20.95
CA ASN A 302 -3.73 31.30 20.87
C ASN A 302 -2.93 32.37 21.65
N GLY A 303 -1.92 31.95 22.42
CA GLY A 303 -0.93 32.81 23.06
C GLY A 303 -1.43 33.58 24.29
N THR A 304 -2.70 33.46 24.69
CA THR A 304 -3.27 34.30 25.76
C THR A 304 -2.89 33.86 27.18
N LEU A 305 -2.55 32.59 27.37
CA LEU A 305 -2.18 32.00 28.66
C LEU A 305 -0.67 31.86 28.86
N LEU A 306 0.12 32.39 27.92
CA LEU A 306 1.56 32.54 28.13
C LEU A 306 1.82 33.74 29.04
N ASN A 307 3.02 33.79 29.61
CA ASN A 307 3.61 34.90 30.36
C ASN A 307 5.10 34.61 30.53
N GLU A 308 5.86 35.53 31.11
CA GLU A 308 7.31 35.35 31.29
C GLU A 308 7.67 34.06 32.05
N SER A 309 6.95 33.73 33.13
CA SER A 309 7.20 32.52 33.92
C SER A 309 6.96 31.24 33.11
N ARG A 310 5.83 31.16 32.40
CA ARG A 310 5.49 30.00 31.56
C ARG A 310 6.42 29.87 30.36
N LEU A 311 6.85 30.97 29.77
CA LEU A 311 7.83 30.94 28.68
C LEU A 311 9.19 30.44 29.17
N LYS A 312 9.62 30.77 30.39
CA LYS A 312 10.84 30.23 31.01
C LYS A 312 10.73 28.72 31.22
N GLU A 313 9.64 28.26 31.83
CA GLU A 313 9.36 26.83 32.03
C GLU A 313 9.37 26.05 30.70
N LEU A 314 8.67 26.55 29.68
CA LEU A 314 8.64 25.91 28.37
C LEU A 314 10.02 25.89 27.70
N LYS A 315 10.82 26.96 27.87
CA LYS A 315 12.20 27.01 27.35
C LYS A 315 13.07 25.95 28.01
N GLU A 316 12.98 25.80 29.33
CA GLU A 316 13.72 24.81 30.12
C GLU A 316 13.35 23.38 29.73
N THR A 317 12.08 23.13 29.39
CA THR A 317 11.64 21.80 28.90
C THR A 317 12.19 21.47 27.50
N GLY A 318 12.76 22.46 26.81
CA GLY A 318 13.35 22.35 25.48
C GLY A 318 12.43 22.79 24.35
N LEU A 319 11.30 23.46 24.59
CA LEU A 319 10.41 23.90 23.52
C LEU A 319 11.15 24.74 22.46
N ASP A 320 11.06 24.35 21.18
CA ASP A 320 11.82 25.01 20.11
C ASP A 320 11.03 26.14 19.44
N ILE A 321 9.76 25.87 19.09
CA ILE A 321 8.92 26.75 18.26
C ILE A 321 7.62 27.08 18.99
N ILE A 322 7.20 28.34 18.92
CA ILE A 322 5.86 28.77 19.35
C ILE A 322 5.12 29.30 18.14
N ASN A 323 4.00 28.67 17.80
CA ASN A 323 3.14 29.07 16.71
C ASN A 323 1.90 29.80 17.23
N PHE A 324 1.91 31.12 17.05
CA PHE A 324 0.88 32.03 17.53
C PHE A 324 -0.24 32.18 16.51
N ALA A 325 -1.46 31.80 16.88
CA ALA A 325 -2.65 32.13 16.12
C ALA A 325 -2.96 33.63 16.24
N TYR A 326 -2.61 34.42 15.22
CA TYR A 326 -2.68 35.89 15.19
C TYR A 326 -3.40 36.38 13.93
N HIS A 327 -4.66 36.80 14.09
CA HIS A 327 -5.57 36.95 12.93
C HIS A 327 -5.87 38.40 12.51
N SER A 328 -5.43 39.42 13.27
CA SER A 328 -5.54 40.82 12.86
C SER A 328 -4.68 41.73 13.76
N HIS A 329 -4.13 42.80 13.18
CA HIS A 329 -3.47 43.90 13.91
C HIS A 329 -4.47 44.90 14.50
N LYS A 330 -5.75 44.82 14.13
CA LYS A 330 -6.83 45.65 14.69
C LYS A 330 -7.49 44.91 15.84
N LYS A 331 -7.54 45.54 17.01
CA LYS A 331 -8.04 44.95 18.26
C LYS A 331 -9.47 44.45 18.13
N GLU A 332 -10.35 45.27 17.55
CA GLU A 332 -11.77 44.99 17.39
C GLU A 332 -11.99 43.76 16.51
N ILE A 333 -11.26 43.66 15.40
CA ILE A 333 -11.33 42.53 14.47
C ILE A 333 -10.75 41.28 15.13
N SER A 334 -9.60 41.37 15.79
CA SER A 334 -8.97 40.23 16.49
C SER A 334 -9.89 39.64 17.56
N ASN A 335 -10.48 40.49 18.41
CA ASN A 335 -11.41 40.08 19.45
C ASN A 335 -12.69 39.45 18.87
N LYS A 336 -13.28 40.08 17.85
CA LYS A 336 -14.45 39.55 17.14
C LYS A 336 -14.18 38.18 16.55
N LEU A 337 -13.03 38.02 15.86
CA LEU A 337 -12.62 36.76 15.24
C LEU A 337 -12.42 35.63 16.25
N ARG A 338 -11.89 35.93 17.44
CA ARG A 338 -11.65 34.96 18.52
C ARG A 338 -12.88 34.67 19.39
N GLY A 339 -13.94 35.46 19.25
CA GLY A 339 -15.15 35.34 20.06
C GLY A 339 -14.94 35.67 21.53
N VAL A 340 -13.95 36.52 21.85
CA VAL A 340 -13.61 36.97 23.21
C VAL A 340 -13.20 38.45 23.19
N SER A 341 -13.56 39.21 24.22
CA SER A 341 -13.18 40.63 24.37
C SER A 341 -11.76 40.84 24.90
N PHE A 342 -11.12 39.78 25.36
CA PHE A 342 -9.77 39.76 25.91
C PHE A 342 -8.82 38.99 25.00
N GLY A 343 -7.54 39.35 24.99
CA GLY A 343 -6.48 38.52 24.39
C GLY A 343 -5.60 39.22 23.36
N PHE A 344 -6.05 40.32 22.74
CA PHE A 344 -5.23 41.08 21.79
C PHE A 344 -3.97 41.66 22.45
N GLU A 345 -4.10 42.29 23.61
CA GLU A 345 -2.98 42.83 24.37
C GLU A 345 -2.05 41.70 24.82
N LYS A 346 -2.63 40.61 25.35
CA LYS A 346 -1.88 39.46 25.87
C LYS A 346 -1.07 38.75 24.81
N ILE A 347 -1.63 38.51 23.62
CA ILE A 347 -0.86 37.87 22.54
C ILE A 347 0.29 38.78 22.07
N ASN A 348 0.08 40.10 21.99
CA ASN A 348 1.14 41.05 21.61
C ASN A 348 2.27 41.10 22.65
N GLU A 349 1.91 41.13 23.94
CA GLU A 349 2.86 41.05 25.07
C GLU A 349 3.67 39.74 25.00
N ASN A 350 2.99 38.60 24.95
CA ASN A 350 3.62 37.28 25.00
C ASN A 350 4.47 36.98 23.78
N LEU A 351 4.09 37.50 22.61
CA LEU A 351 4.85 37.36 21.39
C LEU A 351 6.17 38.16 21.45
N LYS A 352 6.15 39.38 22.01
CA LYS A 352 7.38 40.16 22.28
C LYS A 352 8.27 39.46 23.30
N LEU A 353 7.70 38.93 24.38
CA LEU A 353 8.43 38.15 25.39
C LEU A 353 9.08 36.90 24.78
N ALA A 354 8.34 36.12 23.99
CA ALA A 354 8.86 34.94 23.30
C ALA A 354 10.01 35.30 22.34
N SER A 355 9.90 36.45 21.65
CA SER A 355 10.95 36.93 20.76
C SER A 355 12.21 37.33 21.54
N LYS A 356 12.07 38.04 22.66
CA LYS A 356 13.19 38.40 23.55
C LYS A 356 13.89 37.17 24.11
N MET A 357 13.13 36.09 24.37
CA MET A 357 13.65 34.80 24.82
C MET A 357 14.17 33.90 23.69
N LYS A 358 14.30 34.43 22.47
CA LYS A 358 14.85 33.75 21.29
C LYS A 358 14.17 32.41 20.99
N PHE A 359 12.85 32.34 21.15
CA PHE A 359 12.07 31.26 20.54
C PHE A 359 12.04 31.43 19.01
N GLU A 360 11.92 30.34 18.27
CA GLU A 360 11.50 30.42 16.88
C GLU A 360 10.00 30.74 16.86
N ILE A 361 9.62 31.83 16.19
CA ILE A 361 8.23 32.31 16.20
C ILE A 361 7.59 31.96 14.89
N HIS A 362 6.55 31.14 14.96
CA HIS A 362 5.63 30.94 13.85
C HIS A 362 4.37 31.75 14.14
N MET A 363 3.78 32.35 13.12
CA MET A 363 2.55 33.13 13.25
C MET A 363 1.56 32.66 12.20
N ILE A 364 0.38 32.21 12.62
CA ILE A 364 -0.70 31.81 11.70
C ILE A 364 -1.79 32.87 11.65
N HIS A 365 -1.97 33.44 10.45
CA HIS A 365 -3.00 34.42 10.13
C HIS A 365 -4.06 33.74 9.26
N VAL A 366 -5.29 33.64 9.75
CA VAL A 366 -6.39 32.99 9.04
C VAL A 366 -7.15 34.06 8.24
N ILE A 367 -6.96 34.05 6.93
CA ILE A 367 -7.54 34.99 5.97
C ILE A 367 -9.03 34.70 5.85
N ASN A 368 -9.84 35.73 6.09
CA ASN A 368 -11.30 35.66 6.10
C ASN A 368 -11.93 37.00 5.69
N SER A 369 -13.26 37.06 5.57
CA SER A 369 -14.00 38.24 5.08
C SER A 369 -13.78 39.51 5.92
N LEU A 370 -13.36 39.39 7.18
CA LEU A 370 -13.12 40.55 8.06
C LEU A 370 -11.70 41.11 7.98
N ASN A 371 -10.72 40.37 7.44
CA ASN A 371 -9.31 40.80 7.48
C ASN A 371 -8.57 40.77 6.14
N TYR A 372 -9.13 40.15 5.09
CA TYR A 372 -8.37 39.96 3.83
C TYR A 372 -7.93 41.29 3.18
N LYS A 373 -8.72 42.35 3.33
CA LYS A 373 -8.39 43.70 2.80
C LYS A 373 -7.20 44.34 3.51
N ASP A 374 -7.02 43.97 4.78
CA ASP A 374 -6.02 44.53 5.69
C ASP A 374 -4.69 43.76 5.65
N LEU A 375 -4.55 42.77 4.75
CA LEU A 375 -3.34 41.94 4.68
C LEU A 375 -2.06 42.76 4.43
N PRO A 376 -2.01 43.73 3.51
CA PRO A 376 -0.80 44.53 3.30
C PRO A 376 -0.38 45.36 4.52
N GLU A 377 -1.34 45.94 5.23
CA GLU A 377 -1.12 46.72 6.46
C GLU A 377 -0.72 45.80 7.61
N PHE A 378 -1.29 44.59 7.67
CA PHE A 378 -0.88 43.57 8.63
C PHE A 378 0.59 43.19 8.45
N ILE A 379 1.10 43.07 7.22
CA ILE A 379 2.53 42.80 6.99
C ILE A 379 3.42 43.96 7.46
N ASP A 380 2.99 45.22 7.26
CA ASP A 380 3.72 46.38 7.78
C ASP A 380 3.78 46.36 9.31
N PHE A 381 2.65 46.07 9.96
CA PHE A 381 2.56 45.92 11.41
C PHE A 381 3.51 44.82 11.91
N VAL A 382 3.51 43.65 11.28
CA VAL A 382 4.40 42.53 11.65
C VAL A 382 5.88 42.90 11.48
N ASN A 383 6.25 43.63 10.42
CA ASN A 383 7.62 44.12 10.25
C ASN A 383 8.03 45.14 11.33
N GLN A 384 7.10 46.02 11.74
CA GLN A 384 7.33 46.99 12.82
C GLN A 384 7.54 46.31 14.19
N MET A 385 7.00 45.10 14.39
CA MET A 385 7.25 44.35 15.63
C MET A 385 8.70 43.87 15.79
N LYS A 386 9.50 43.84 14.71
CA LYS A 386 10.93 43.45 14.71
C LYS A 386 11.21 42.13 15.42
N LEU A 387 10.41 41.12 15.11
CA LEU A 387 10.50 39.79 15.72
C LEU A 387 11.67 38.99 15.17
N HIS A 388 12.41 38.34 16.07
CA HIS A 388 13.50 37.43 15.69
C HIS A 388 12.94 36.08 15.23
N ASN A 389 13.54 35.52 14.16
CA ASN A 389 13.23 34.17 13.65
C ASN A 389 11.74 33.94 13.36
N LEU A 390 11.09 34.94 12.74
CA LEU A 390 9.68 34.89 12.36
C LEU A 390 9.46 34.06 11.09
N TYR A 391 8.46 33.18 11.15
CA TYR A 391 7.85 32.51 10.01
C TYR A 391 6.34 32.82 9.98
N LEU A 392 5.84 33.34 8.87
CA LEU A 392 4.44 33.74 8.72
C LEU A 392 3.65 32.76 7.85
N ASN A 393 2.59 32.20 8.42
CA ASN A 393 1.66 31.31 7.74
C ASN A 393 0.36 32.06 7.42
N LEU A 394 0.13 32.32 6.14
CA LEU A 394 -1.09 32.95 5.63
C LEU A 394 -2.10 31.85 5.24
N SER A 395 -2.95 31.47 6.17
CA SER A 395 -3.90 30.36 6.04
C SER A 395 -5.22 30.84 5.48
N ILE A 396 -5.71 30.27 4.37
CA ILE A 396 -7.06 30.59 3.90
C ILE A 396 -8.09 29.93 4.81
N VAL A 397 -9.14 30.63 5.22
CA VAL A 397 -10.18 30.03 6.07
C VAL A 397 -10.77 28.76 5.44
N VAL A 398 -10.71 27.66 6.19
CA VAL A 398 -11.26 26.37 5.77
C VAL A 398 -12.79 26.42 5.87
N PRO A 399 -13.54 26.07 4.81
CA PRO A 399 -15.02 26.12 4.79
C PRO A 399 -15.66 24.93 5.56
N GLU A 400 -15.20 24.70 6.78
CA GLU A 400 -15.63 23.62 7.67
C GLU A 400 -15.93 24.14 9.08
N GLY A 401 -16.40 23.26 9.96
CA GLY A 401 -16.68 23.60 11.36
C GLY A 401 -17.57 24.83 11.52
N TRP A 402 -17.14 25.78 12.35
CA TRP A 402 -17.85 27.03 12.58
C TRP A 402 -17.73 28.03 11.43
N ALA A 403 -16.67 27.99 10.61
CA ALA A 403 -16.63 28.80 9.40
C ALA A 403 -17.77 28.41 8.44
N TRP A 404 -18.08 27.12 8.33
CA TRP A 404 -19.22 26.64 7.54
C TRP A 404 -20.58 27.05 8.10
N LYS A 405 -20.72 27.14 9.43
CA LYS A 405 -21.93 27.70 10.06
C LYS A 405 -22.02 29.22 9.81
N ASN A 406 -20.87 29.89 9.86
CA ASN A 406 -20.72 31.33 9.65
C ASN A 406 -20.30 31.65 8.22
N LYS A 407 -20.99 31.16 7.19
CA LYS A 407 -20.56 31.26 5.77
C LYS A 407 -20.13 32.66 5.33
N TRP A 408 -20.71 33.70 5.91
CA TRP A 408 -20.35 35.11 5.66
C TRP A 408 -18.87 35.43 5.95
N ILE A 409 -18.20 34.65 6.79
CA ILE A 409 -16.78 34.80 7.12
C ILE A 409 -15.86 34.25 6.03
N ILE A 410 -16.39 33.47 5.07
CA ILE A 410 -15.62 32.85 3.99
C ILE A 410 -15.59 33.81 2.78
N PRO A 411 -14.46 34.44 2.46
CA PRO A 411 -14.38 35.39 1.35
C PRO A 411 -14.29 34.66 -0.01
N ARG A 412 -14.57 35.39 -1.09
CA ARG A 412 -14.28 34.93 -2.45
C ARG A 412 -12.78 34.93 -2.72
N MET A 413 -12.30 33.92 -3.43
CA MET A 413 -10.86 33.78 -3.73
C MET A 413 -10.37 34.91 -4.64
N ARG A 414 -11.20 35.34 -5.61
CA ARG A 414 -10.88 36.47 -6.49
C ARG A 414 -10.72 37.79 -5.73
N ASP A 415 -11.47 37.97 -4.63
CA ASP A 415 -11.44 39.18 -3.81
C ASP A 415 -10.20 39.20 -2.91
N ILE A 416 -9.74 38.02 -2.46
CA ILE A 416 -8.49 37.86 -1.69
C ILE A 416 -7.26 38.13 -2.56
N LYS A 417 -7.23 37.63 -3.81
CA LYS A 417 -6.06 37.65 -4.71
C LYS A 417 -5.27 38.96 -4.69
N PRO A 418 -5.86 40.15 -4.95
CA PRO A 418 -5.07 41.40 -5.03
C PRO A 418 -4.40 41.79 -3.70
N TYR A 419 -5.05 41.53 -2.56
CA TYR A 419 -4.51 41.86 -1.24
C TYR A 419 -3.46 40.86 -0.79
N LEU A 420 -3.70 39.57 -1.06
CA LEU A 420 -2.72 38.52 -0.78
C LEU A 420 -1.43 38.73 -1.60
N GLN A 421 -1.54 39.06 -2.89
CA GLN A 421 -0.36 39.38 -3.72
C GLN A 421 0.42 40.58 -3.19
N LYS A 422 -0.26 41.65 -2.78
CA LYS A 422 0.39 42.82 -2.15
C LYS A 422 1.10 42.43 -0.84
N ALA A 423 0.46 41.62 0.00
CA ALA A 423 1.03 41.14 1.25
C ALA A 423 2.28 40.28 1.01
N MET A 424 2.24 39.33 0.07
CA MET A 424 3.39 38.48 -0.27
C MET A 424 4.57 39.30 -0.85
N LYS A 425 4.29 40.30 -1.69
CA LYS A 425 5.32 41.25 -2.16
C LYS A 425 5.99 41.99 -1.00
N LYS A 426 5.20 42.45 -0.02
CA LYS A 426 5.73 43.10 1.18
C LYS A 426 6.58 42.14 2.02
N CYS A 427 6.12 40.90 2.23
CA CYS A 427 6.92 39.89 2.93
C CYS A 427 8.29 39.69 2.29
N GLN A 428 8.35 39.57 0.95
CA GLN A 428 9.62 39.50 0.22
C GLN A 428 10.47 40.76 0.41
N SER A 429 9.89 41.95 0.30
CA SER A 429 10.63 43.22 0.48
C SER A 429 11.21 43.39 1.89
N TYR A 430 10.52 42.87 2.90
CA TYR A 430 10.97 42.92 4.29
C TYR A 430 11.81 41.71 4.71
N GLY A 431 12.03 40.74 3.82
CA GLY A 431 12.75 39.50 4.14
C GLY A 431 12.03 38.59 5.13
N ILE A 432 10.70 38.74 5.30
CA ILE A 432 9.89 37.89 6.15
C ILE A 432 9.70 36.56 5.46
N LYS A 433 10.03 35.45 6.12
CA LYS A 433 9.75 34.10 5.60
C LYS A 433 8.26 33.81 5.72
N PHE A 434 7.65 33.36 4.65
CA PHE A 434 6.21 33.07 4.65
C PHE A 434 5.83 31.92 3.73
N ASP A 435 4.64 31.39 3.98
CA ASP A 435 3.92 30.47 3.12
C ASP A 435 2.41 30.77 3.15
N VAL A 436 1.69 30.21 2.19
CA VAL A 436 0.23 30.26 2.10
C VAL A 436 -0.30 28.84 2.25
N SER A 437 -1.07 28.62 3.31
CA SER A 437 -1.57 27.31 3.72
C SER A 437 -3.05 27.12 3.45
N GLU A 438 -3.49 25.88 3.63
CA GLU A 438 -4.77 25.35 3.16
C GLU A 438 -4.81 25.20 1.62
N ILE A 439 -5.88 24.63 1.07
CA ILE A 439 -5.98 24.37 -0.38
C ILE A 439 -6.12 25.71 -1.14
N VAL A 440 -5.01 26.20 -1.70
CA VAL A 440 -4.95 27.43 -2.50
C VAL A 440 -4.62 27.14 -3.98
N PRO A 441 -5.45 27.59 -4.95
CA PRO A 441 -5.18 27.41 -6.37
C PRO A 441 -4.00 28.26 -6.89
N LEU A 442 -3.23 27.74 -7.84
CA LEU A 442 -2.13 28.45 -8.47
C LEU A 442 -2.54 29.69 -9.29
N CYS A 443 -3.80 29.81 -9.71
CA CYS A 443 -4.30 31.03 -10.35
C CYS A 443 -4.50 32.19 -9.36
N ILE A 444 -4.53 31.91 -8.05
CA ILE A 444 -4.52 32.90 -6.97
C ILE A 444 -3.08 33.25 -6.56
N MET A 445 -2.13 32.34 -6.77
CA MET A 445 -0.73 32.41 -6.33
C MET A 445 0.26 32.83 -7.43
N GLU A 446 -0.22 33.53 -8.46
CA GLU A 446 0.58 33.95 -9.61
C GLU A 446 1.80 34.77 -9.18
N GLY A 447 3.00 34.28 -9.52
CA GLY A 447 4.31 34.84 -9.14
C GLY A 447 4.83 34.42 -7.76
N PHE A 448 4.07 33.61 -7.02
CA PHE A 448 4.36 33.16 -5.66
C PHE A 448 4.06 31.66 -5.47
N GLU A 449 4.10 30.88 -6.55
CA GLU A 449 3.68 29.48 -6.58
C GLU A 449 4.48 28.59 -5.61
N GLU A 450 5.75 28.93 -5.37
CA GLU A 450 6.64 28.26 -4.40
C GLU A 450 6.21 28.41 -2.93
N HIS A 451 5.33 29.38 -2.64
CA HIS A 451 4.78 29.61 -1.31
C HIS A 451 3.43 28.91 -1.10
N ALA A 452 2.85 28.29 -2.13
CA ALA A 452 1.57 27.58 -2.06
C ALA A 452 1.75 26.17 -1.49
N ILE A 453 1.60 26.01 -0.18
CA ILE A 453 1.94 24.78 0.54
C ILE A 453 1.21 23.54 -0.01
N SER A 454 -0.08 23.64 -0.28
CA SER A 454 -0.88 22.51 -0.79
C SER A 454 -0.34 21.98 -2.13
N THR A 455 0.14 22.88 -2.98
CA THR A 455 0.74 22.54 -4.27
C THR A 455 2.15 22.00 -4.08
N VAL A 456 2.96 22.61 -3.20
CA VAL A 456 4.28 22.10 -2.84
C VAL A 456 4.18 20.68 -2.28
N PHE A 457 3.21 20.38 -1.40
CA PHE A 457 3.00 19.03 -0.85
C PHE A 457 2.55 18.01 -1.90
N LYS A 458 1.64 18.41 -2.81
CA LYS A 458 1.23 17.59 -3.96
C LYS A 458 2.42 17.17 -4.83
N ILE A 459 3.46 18.00 -4.87
CA ILE A 459 4.65 17.81 -5.71
C ILE A 459 5.82 17.15 -4.95
N SER A 460 5.95 17.34 -3.63
CA SER A 460 7.16 16.99 -2.86
C SER A 460 7.05 15.81 -1.87
N ARG A 461 5.86 15.25 -1.61
CA ARG A 461 5.55 14.07 -0.76
C ARG A 461 6.09 14.10 0.70
N VAL A 462 5.17 13.79 1.61
CA VAL A 462 5.30 13.40 3.04
C VAL A 462 5.00 14.50 4.07
N LYS A 463 3.76 14.49 4.57
CA LYS A 463 3.38 14.85 5.94
C LYS A 463 2.52 13.70 6.48
N ILE A 464 2.75 13.29 7.72
CA ILE A 464 1.85 12.36 8.44
C ILE A 464 1.03 13.23 9.39
N ALA A 465 -0.26 13.36 9.13
CA ALA A 465 -1.21 13.94 10.08
C ALA A 465 -2.03 12.81 10.70
N ASP A 466 -1.92 12.65 12.02
CA ASP A 466 -2.84 11.80 12.78
C ASP A 466 -4.18 12.53 12.95
N ASP A 467 -5.24 12.00 12.35
CA ASP A 467 -6.60 12.41 12.71
C ASP A 467 -7.24 11.38 13.66
N TYR A 468 -7.42 11.79 14.91
CA TYR A 468 -7.79 10.91 16.03
C TYR A 468 -9.31 10.70 16.21
N TYR A 469 -10.16 11.22 15.31
CA TYR A 469 -11.62 11.15 15.49
C TYR A 469 -12.29 9.87 14.96
N THR A 470 -11.65 9.12 14.06
CA THR A 470 -12.27 7.95 13.43
C THR A 470 -11.69 6.61 13.87
N GLY A 471 -10.61 6.61 14.66
CA GLY A 471 -9.85 5.38 14.97
C GLY A 471 -9.21 4.72 13.74
N GLN A 472 -9.23 5.37 12.57
CA GLN A 472 -8.57 4.89 11.37
C GLN A 472 -7.09 5.33 11.37
N ARG A 473 -6.20 4.37 11.12
CA ARG A 473 -4.79 4.64 10.86
C ARG A 473 -4.65 5.06 9.41
N PHE A 474 -4.46 6.35 9.15
CA PHE A 474 -4.01 6.81 7.84
C PHE A 474 -2.47 6.77 7.80
N LEU A 475 -1.92 5.88 6.96
CA LEU A 475 -0.57 6.04 6.41
C LEU A 475 -0.68 7.16 5.38
N ASP A 476 -0.59 8.39 5.84
CA ASP A 476 -0.88 9.56 5.03
C ASP A 476 0.30 9.85 4.08
N PHE A 477 0.27 9.24 2.89
CA PHE A 477 1.17 9.60 1.79
C PHE A 477 0.65 10.77 0.96
N GLN A 478 -0.55 11.30 1.24
CA GLN A 478 -1.18 12.41 0.54
C GLN A 478 -2.04 13.21 1.52
N ASN A 479 -1.86 14.53 1.62
CA ASN A 479 -2.72 15.38 2.45
C ASN A 479 -4.22 15.14 2.08
N PRO A 480 -5.09 14.66 3.01
CA PRO A 480 -6.48 14.30 2.71
C PRO A 480 -7.24 15.47 2.11
N SER A 481 -6.94 16.70 2.54
CA SER A 481 -7.56 17.91 2.01
C SER A 481 -7.29 18.07 0.51
N VAL A 482 -6.12 17.68 0.01
CA VAL A 482 -5.76 17.78 -1.43
C VAL A 482 -6.45 16.70 -2.26
N GLU A 483 -6.69 15.50 -1.71
CA GLU A 483 -7.49 14.46 -2.38
C GLU A 483 -8.97 14.86 -2.51
N TYR A 484 -9.49 15.61 -1.54
CA TYR A 484 -10.83 16.17 -1.61
C TYR A 484 -10.90 17.51 -2.38
N ALA A 485 -9.80 18.04 -2.90
CA ALA A 485 -9.82 19.32 -3.60
C ALA A 485 -10.61 19.26 -4.91
N ALA A 486 -11.44 20.26 -5.16
CA ALA A 486 -12.15 20.43 -6.41
C ALA A 486 -11.32 21.26 -7.41
N LYS A 487 -11.65 21.07 -8.69
CA LYS A 487 -11.23 21.93 -9.80
C LYS A 487 -12.46 22.42 -10.56
N ALA A 488 -12.35 23.61 -11.12
CA ALA A 488 -13.41 24.19 -11.93
C ALA A 488 -13.42 23.56 -13.33
N PRO A 489 -14.55 23.51 -14.05
CA PRO A 489 -14.61 22.96 -15.41
C PRO A 489 -13.58 23.59 -16.37
N GLN A 490 -13.37 24.90 -16.26
CA GLN A 490 -12.38 25.64 -17.05
C GLN A 490 -10.92 25.31 -16.72
N CYS A 491 -10.62 24.65 -15.59
CA CYS A 491 -9.25 24.22 -15.26
C CYS A 491 -8.69 23.21 -16.26
N LYS A 492 -9.55 22.50 -17.03
CA LYS A 492 -9.09 21.63 -18.12
C LYS A 492 -8.24 22.35 -19.17
N ASN A 493 -8.46 23.65 -19.33
CA ASN A 493 -7.74 24.50 -20.27
C ASN A 493 -6.52 25.19 -19.62
N CYS A 494 -6.16 24.82 -18.39
CA CYS A 494 -5.07 25.44 -17.64
C CYS A 494 -3.76 24.66 -17.80
N THR A 495 -2.66 25.33 -18.14
CA THR A 495 -1.33 24.72 -18.25
C THR A 495 -0.80 24.19 -16.91
N PHE A 496 -1.27 24.77 -15.80
CA PHE A 496 -0.90 24.37 -14.43
C PHE A 496 -1.81 23.28 -13.84
N ASP A 497 -2.78 22.77 -14.59
CA ASP A 497 -3.81 21.86 -14.07
C ASP A 497 -3.21 20.67 -13.30
N LYS A 498 -2.21 19.99 -13.89
CA LYS A 498 -1.65 18.77 -13.29
C LYS A 498 -0.93 19.00 -11.96
N ILE A 499 -0.36 20.19 -11.72
CA ILE A 499 0.35 20.51 -10.46
C ILE A 499 -0.50 21.26 -9.44
N CYS A 500 -1.50 22.03 -9.88
CA CYS A 500 -2.33 22.81 -8.98
C CYS A 500 -3.11 21.90 -8.00
N ALA A 501 -3.09 22.23 -6.71
CA ALA A 501 -3.85 21.50 -5.69
C ALA A 501 -5.37 21.64 -5.88
N GLY A 502 -5.86 22.75 -6.46
CA GLY A 502 -7.29 23.04 -6.60
C GLY A 502 -7.80 23.97 -5.49
N PHE A 503 -9.06 23.81 -5.09
CA PHE A 503 -9.72 24.55 -4.00
C PHE A 503 -10.67 23.64 -3.19
N TYR A 504 -11.10 24.05 -1.99
CA TYR A 504 -12.10 23.29 -1.23
C TYR A 504 -13.43 23.15 -1.97
N PRO A 505 -14.00 21.94 -2.14
CA PRO A 505 -15.26 21.74 -2.86
C PRO A 505 -16.40 22.63 -2.40
N ARG A 506 -16.50 22.87 -1.09
CA ARG A 506 -17.56 23.70 -0.49
C ARG A 506 -17.55 25.15 -0.97
N LEU A 507 -16.44 25.67 -1.49
CA LEU A 507 -16.42 27.00 -2.11
C LEU A 507 -17.30 27.05 -3.37
N LYS A 508 -17.44 25.93 -4.10
CA LYS A 508 -18.35 25.84 -5.26
C LYS A 508 -19.81 26.02 -4.85
N GLU A 509 -20.17 25.59 -3.63
CA GLU A 509 -21.55 25.67 -3.12
C GLU A 509 -21.92 27.11 -2.76
N ILE A 510 -20.95 27.94 -2.37
CA ILE A 510 -21.18 29.34 -2.00
C ILE A 510 -21.05 30.27 -3.22
N TYR A 511 -20.00 30.09 -4.03
CA TYR A 511 -19.59 31.07 -5.04
C TYR A 511 -19.48 30.53 -6.46
N GLY A 512 -19.74 29.23 -6.67
CA GLY A 512 -19.59 28.55 -7.95
C GLY A 512 -18.12 28.50 -8.41
N PHE A 513 -17.91 28.55 -9.73
CA PHE A 513 -16.59 28.42 -10.34
C PHE A 513 -15.98 29.74 -10.84
N SER A 514 -16.73 30.84 -10.73
CA SER A 514 -16.38 32.14 -11.33
C SER A 514 -15.09 32.76 -10.79
N ASP A 515 -14.63 32.35 -9.62
CA ASP A 515 -13.43 32.87 -8.97
C ASP A 515 -12.12 32.32 -9.57
N PHE A 516 -12.19 31.27 -10.40
CA PHE A 516 -11.01 30.54 -10.88
C PHE A 516 -10.82 30.73 -12.38
N GLN A 517 -9.66 31.24 -12.78
CA GLN A 517 -9.29 31.42 -14.18
C GLN A 517 -8.18 30.45 -14.58
N PRO A 518 -8.28 29.78 -15.75
CA PRO A 518 -7.19 28.96 -16.26
C PRO A 518 -6.01 29.87 -16.62
N ARG A 519 -4.81 29.36 -16.34
CA ARG A 519 -3.55 29.96 -16.75
C ARG A 519 -3.07 29.34 -18.04
N THR A 520 -2.47 30.15 -18.90
CA THR A 520 -1.96 29.74 -20.23
C THR A 520 -0.45 29.85 -20.35
N ASP A 521 0.22 30.38 -19.33
CA ASP A 521 1.67 30.54 -19.29
C ASP A 521 2.41 29.22 -19.01
N ASP A 522 3.69 29.16 -19.38
CA ASP A 522 4.52 27.94 -19.26
C ASP A 522 4.79 27.59 -17.78
N PRO A 523 4.43 26.37 -17.32
CA PRO A 523 4.68 25.96 -15.94
C PRO A 523 6.14 25.62 -15.63
N THR A 524 7.01 25.51 -16.64
CA THR A 524 8.42 25.10 -16.49
C THR A 524 9.22 25.93 -15.48
N PRO A 525 9.17 27.28 -15.47
CA PRO A 525 9.90 28.09 -14.48
C PRO A 525 9.45 27.80 -13.03
N VAL A 526 8.14 27.62 -12.83
CA VAL A 526 7.57 27.27 -11.52
C VAL A 526 8.02 25.87 -11.10
N LEU A 527 7.97 24.90 -12.00
CA LEU A 527 8.44 23.54 -11.73
C LEU A 527 9.94 23.49 -11.39
N LYS A 528 10.76 24.32 -12.05
CA LYS A 528 12.19 24.48 -11.73
C LYS A 528 12.40 25.07 -10.33
N LYS A 529 11.67 26.14 -9.98
CA LYS A 529 11.71 26.74 -8.62
C LYS A 529 11.32 25.72 -7.56
N LEU A 530 10.32 24.88 -7.86
CA LEU A 530 9.83 23.80 -7.01
C LEU A 530 10.73 22.55 -7.01
N LYS A 531 11.86 22.59 -7.73
CA LYS A 531 12.86 21.50 -7.84
C LYS A 531 12.26 20.16 -8.28
N VAL A 532 11.27 20.21 -9.18
CA VAL A 532 10.62 19.02 -9.73
C VAL A 532 11.61 18.25 -10.60
N LYS A 533 11.66 16.91 -10.42
CA LYS A 533 12.56 16.03 -11.19
C LYS A 533 12.38 16.23 -12.69
N GLU A 534 13.48 16.12 -13.44
CA GLU A 534 13.51 16.27 -14.90
C GLU A 534 12.58 15.29 -15.62
N GLU A 535 12.38 14.11 -15.03
CA GLU A 535 11.42 13.08 -15.45
C GLU A 535 9.96 13.58 -15.42
N ILE A 536 9.58 14.37 -14.41
CA ILE A 536 8.24 14.97 -14.29
C ILE A 536 8.14 16.22 -15.18
N LEU A 537 9.22 16.99 -15.34
CA LEU A 537 9.28 18.09 -16.31
C LEU A 537 9.02 17.60 -17.75
N ASN A 538 9.44 16.38 -18.10
CA ASN A 538 9.16 15.76 -19.40
C ASN A 538 7.67 15.42 -19.61
N ILE A 539 6.89 15.21 -18.52
CA ILE A 539 5.42 15.01 -18.56
C ILE A 539 4.69 16.27 -19.06
N PHE A 540 5.22 17.46 -18.73
CA PHE A 540 4.66 18.75 -19.14
C PHE A 540 5.11 19.17 -20.55
N LYS A 541 6.20 18.60 -21.07
CA LYS A 541 6.72 18.83 -22.43
C LYS A 541 6.10 17.91 -23.49
N GLY A 542 4.99 17.23 -23.18
CA GLY A 542 4.23 16.42 -24.16
C GLY A 542 4.64 14.95 -24.31
N LYS A 543 5.36 14.36 -23.34
CA LYS A 543 5.55 12.89 -23.26
C LYS A 543 4.61 12.32 -22.19
N GLU A 544 3.55 11.63 -22.61
CA GLU A 544 2.49 11.14 -21.72
C GLU A 544 2.93 9.96 -20.82
N ILE A 545 2.57 10.06 -19.53
CA ILE A 545 2.42 8.94 -18.59
C ILE A 545 1.15 9.25 -17.79
N GLU A 546 0.19 8.31 -17.68
CA GLU A 546 -1.11 8.55 -17.05
C GLU A 546 -1.12 8.42 -15.51
N VAL A 547 -2.01 9.19 -14.88
CA VAL A 547 -2.32 9.21 -13.44
C VAL A 547 -3.80 8.86 -13.27
N PHE A 548 -4.09 7.74 -12.60
CA PHE A 548 -5.45 7.23 -12.35
C PHE A 548 -6.27 8.15 -11.41
N HIS A 549 -7.59 8.24 -11.64
CA HIS A 549 -8.56 8.95 -10.78
C HIS A 549 -9.49 7.94 -10.07
N HIS A 550 -9.57 7.95 -8.74
CA HIS A 550 -10.51 7.11 -7.98
C HIS A 550 -11.90 7.79 -7.81
N LYS A 551 -12.97 7.03 -8.06
CA LYS A 551 -14.36 7.34 -7.61
C LYS A 551 -14.59 6.71 -6.22
N LYS A 552 -15.52 7.27 -5.42
CA LYS A 552 -15.91 6.75 -4.08
C LYS A 552 -16.38 5.28 -4.17
N PRO A 553 -15.93 4.37 -3.28
CA PRO A 553 -16.37 2.97 -3.29
C PRO A 553 -17.76 2.80 -2.66
N ARG A 554 -18.57 1.92 -3.25
CA ARG A 554 -19.78 1.32 -2.70
C ARG A 554 -19.39 0.11 -1.82
N SER A 555 -20.26 -0.32 -0.90
CA SER A 555 -20.00 -1.47 -0.03
C SER A 555 -20.12 -2.82 -0.77
N PRO A 556 -19.28 -3.82 -0.46
CA PRO A 556 -19.26 -5.13 -1.12
C PRO A 556 -20.50 -5.99 -0.85
N ASP A 557 -21.01 -6.65 -1.89
CA ASP A 557 -22.18 -7.54 -1.84
C ASP A 557 -21.83 -8.95 -1.32
N THR A 558 -20.57 -9.40 -1.46
CA THR A 558 -20.07 -10.71 -1.02
C THR A 558 -18.82 -10.62 -0.13
N LEU A 559 -18.76 -11.46 0.93
CA LEU A 559 -17.64 -11.57 1.86
C LEU A 559 -17.01 -12.96 1.82
N TYR A 560 -15.72 -13.08 1.47
CA TYR A 560 -14.93 -14.30 1.65
C TYR A 560 -14.20 -14.25 2.99
N ILE A 561 -14.51 -15.18 3.90
CA ILE A 561 -13.89 -15.21 5.22
C ILE A 561 -13.08 -16.49 5.41
N ASN A 562 -11.78 -16.33 5.65
CA ASN A 562 -10.88 -17.42 6.00
C ASN A 562 -10.94 -17.66 7.52
N LEU A 563 -11.62 -18.73 7.92
CA LEU A 563 -11.87 -19.03 9.34
C LEU A 563 -10.71 -19.75 10.03
N ASP A 564 -9.91 -20.52 9.29
CA ASP A 564 -8.89 -21.39 9.87
C ASP A 564 -7.85 -21.80 8.81
N GLU A 565 -6.59 -21.96 9.18
CA GLU A 565 -5.55 -22.53 8.32
C GLU A 565 -5.48 -24.06 8.37
N ARG A 566 -6.09 -24.69 9.39
CA ARG A 566 -6.07 -26.14 9.55
C ARG A 566 -6.88 -26.80 8.45
N CYS A 567 -6.32 -27.86 7.89
CA CYS A 567 -6.95 -28.68 6.87
C CYS A 567 -6.47 -30.12 7.02
N ASN A 568 -7.39 -31.06 6.86
CA ASN A 568 -7.16 -32.51 6.89
C ASN A 568 -6.63 -33.04 5.54
N GLN A 569 -6.36 -32.15 4.59
CA GLN A 569 -5.61 -32.41 3.36
C GLN A 569 -4.39 -31.47 3.27
N ASN A 570 -3.45 -31.78 2.38
CA ASN A 570 -2.24 -30.98 2.14
C ASN A 570 -1.98 -30.84 0.64
N CYS A 571 -2.95 -30.25 -0.06
CA CYS A 571 -2.95 -30.23 -1.53
C CYS A 571 -1.67 -29.60 -2.10
N VAL A 572 -1.17 -30.19 -3.19
CA VAL A 572 0.05 -29.75 -3.90
C VAL A 572 -0.07 -28.33 -4.49
N PHE A 573 -1.31 -27.87 -4.72
CA PHE A 573 -1.66 -26.54 -5.23
C PHE A 573 -2.31 -25.63 -4.17
N CYS A 574 -2.25 -26.00 -2.89
CA CYS A 574 -2.89 -25.21 -1.83
C CYS A 574 -2.28 -23.79 -1.76
N VAL A 575 -3.13 -22.75 -1.79
CA VAL A 575 -2.70 -21.35 -1.66
C VAL A 575 -2.50 -20.91 -0.20
N VAL A 576 -3.15 -21.62 0.74
CA VAL A 576 -3.11 -21.33 2.19
C VAL A 576 -1.90 -21.96 2.88
N LYS A 577 -1.49 -23.17 2.48
CA LYS A 577 -0.30 -23.86 3.00
C LYS A 577 0.94 -23.60 2.13
N GLY A 578 2.13 -23.93 2.62
CA GLY A 578 3.44 -23.63 1.98
C GLY A 578 4.16 -22.49 2.69
N GLU A 579 4.57 -21.45 1.95
CA GLU A 579 5.18 -20.23 2.52
C GLU A 579 4.24 -19.44 3.46
N ASN A 580 2.96 -19.80 3.51
CA ASN A 580 1.92 -19.12 4.28
C ASN A 580 1.55 -19.81 5.61
N VAL A 581 2.17 -20.96 5.93
CA VAL A 581 1.86 -21.72 7.16
C VAL A 581 2.14 -20.88 8.42
N GLY A 582 1.14 -20.77 9.30
CA GLY A 582 1.25 -20.09 10.60
C GLY A 582 1.14 -18.57 10.52
N LYS A 583 0.75 -18.00 9.38
CA LYS A 583 0.60 -16.53 9.21
C LYS A 583 -0.75 -16.01 9.70
N PHE A 584 -1.80 -16.83 9.68
CA PHE A 584 -3.18 -16.42 9.89
C PHE A 584 -3.87 -17.13 11.06
N GLY A 585 -3.46 -18.36 11.39
CA GLY A 585 -3.99 -19.13 12.51
C GLY A 585 -5.48 -19.51 12.40
N SER A 586 -6.11 -19.82 13.54
CA SER A 586 -7.55 -20.08 13.64
C SER A 586 -8.25 -18.83 14.17
N MET A 587 -9.25 -18.34 13.45
CA MET A 587 -10.01 -17.15 13.83
C MET A 587 -10.95 -17.47 15.01
N PRO A 588 -10.95 -16.69 16.10
CA PRO A 588 -11.93 -16.85 17.18
C PRO A 588 -13.36 -16.67 16.68
N LYS A 589 -14.30 -17.48 17.19
CA LYS A 589 -15.74 -17.40 16.84
C LYS A 589 -16.31 -15.98 16.94
N GLU A 590 -16.02 -15.30 18.04
CA GLU A 590 -16.54 -13.95 18.29
C GLU A 590 -15.96 -12.91 17.33
N GLU A 591 -14.74 -13.14 16.83
CA GLU A 591 -14.14 -12.30 15.78
C GLU A 591 -14.85 -12.53 14.43
N ALA A 592 -15.12 -13.78 14.06
CA ALA A 592 -15.88 -14.11 12.86
C ALA A 592 -17.29 -13.50 12.90
N LYS A 593 -18.00 -13.60 14.03
CA LYS A 593 -19.32 -12.97 14.24
C LYS A 593 -19.27 -11.45 14.10
N LYS A 594 -18.23 -10.80 14.63
CA LYS A 594 -18.04 -9.36 14.49
C LYS A 594 -17.87 -8.96 13.02
N ILE A 595 -16.97 -9.64 12.30
CA ILE A 595 -16.73 -9.38 10.87
C ILE A 595 -18.01 -9.53 10.05
N ILE A 596 -18.77 -10.60 10.31
CA ILE A 596 -20.06 -10.87 9.65
C ILE A 596 -21.06 -9.73 9.93
N LYS A 597 -21.18 -9.29 11.19
CA LYS A 597 -22.05 -8.18 11.57
C LYS A 597 -21.66 -6.89 10.86
N ASP A 598 -20.38 -6.54 10.86
CA ASP A 598 -19.87 -5.31 10.26
C ASP A 598 -20.11 -5.30 8.74
N PHE A 599 -19.90 -6.44 8.08
CA PHE A 599 -20.15 -6.60 6.65
C PHE A 599 -21.64 -6.47 6.30
N ILE A 600 -22.52 -7.18 7.01
CA ILE A 600 -23.96 -7.15 6.73
C ILE A 600 -24.57 -5.79 7.08
N SER A 601 -24.04 -5.10 8.10
CA SER A 601 -24.42 -3.71 8.44
C SER A 601 -24.01 -2.71 7.36
N SER A 602 -23.13 -3.13 6.44
CA SER A 602 -22.68 -2.36 5.28
C SER A 602 -23.43 -2.77 4.00
N ASP A 603 -24.66 -3.30 4.12
CA ASP A 603 -25.49 -3.82 3.01
C ASP A 603 -24.96 -5.08 2.30
N GLY A 604 -23.97 -5.77 2.88
CA GLY A 604 -23.46 -7.05 2.37
C GLY A 604 -24.52 -8.16 2.43
N ARG A 605 -24.54 -9.04 1.42
CA ARG A 605 -25.65 -10.00 1.20
C ARG A 605 -25.23 -11.47 1.13
N THR A 606 -23.97 -11.77 0.84
CA THR A 606 -23.50 -13.15 0.65
C THR A 606 -22.22 -13.40 1.44
N ILE A 607 -22.12 -14.55 2.12
CA ILE A 607 -20.91 -14.95 2.87
C ILE A 607 -20.35 -16.25 2.29
N VAL A 608 -19.05 -16.28 2.06
CA VAL A 608 -18.31 -17.44 1.59
C VAL A 608 -17.28 -17.84 2.65
N PHE A 609 -17.52 -18.96 3.33
CA PHE A 609 -16.58 -19.55 4.27
C PHE A 609 -15.49 -20.31 3.51
N THR A 610 -14.23 -19.90 3.70
CA THR A 610 -13.05 -20.44 3.02
C THR A 610 -11.88 -20.60 4.00
N GLY A 611 -10.68 -20.90 3.50
CA GLY A 611 -9.46 -21.08 4.27
C GLY A 611 -8.79 -22.43 4.04
N GLY A 612 -8.30 -23.05 5.12
CA GLY A 612 -7.85 -24.43 5.17
C GLY A 612 -8.99 -25.39 4.87
N GLU A 613 -9.69 -25.86 5.91
CA GLU A 613 -10.94 -26.61 5.78
C GLU A 613 -11.97 -26.11 6.81
N PRO A 614 -12.95 -25.29 6.40
CA PRO A 614 -13.94 -24.73 7.32
C PRO A 614 -14.68 -25.78 8.15
N THR A 615 -14.99 -26.95 7.56
CA THR A 615 -15.77 -28.00 8.22
C THR A 615 -15.01 -28.73 9.33
N LEU A 616 -13.72 -28.45 9.54
CA LEU A 616 -13.01 -28.95 10.73
C LEU A 616 -13.36 -28.20 12.01
N ARG A 617 -14.08 -27.09 11.91
CA ARG A 617 -14.51 -26.32 13.06
C ARG A 617 -15.77 -26.90 13.66
N ASP A 618 -15.73 -27.21 14.96
CA ASP A 618 -16.91 -27.66 15.70
C ASP A 618 -17.91 -26.52 15.94
N ASP A 619 -17.45 -25.26 15.92
CA ASP A 619 -18.25 -24.06 16.15
C ASP A 619 -18.82 -23.42 14.86
N LEU A 620 -18.63 -24.05 13.69
CA LEU A 620 -19.12 -23.52 12.41
C LEU A 620 -20.64 -23.36 12.38
N ALA A 621 -21.39 -24.30 12.97
CA ALA A 621 -22.84 -24.23 13.08
C ALA A 621 -23.29 -22.97 13.84
N GLU A 622 -22.60 -22.60 14.92
CA GLU A 622 -22.92 -21.38 15.69
C GLU A 622 -22.64 -20.09 14.90
N ILE A 623 -21.63 -20.10 14.03
CA ILE A 623 -21.30 -18.96 13.17
C ILE A 623 -22.38 -18.78 12.10
N ILE A 624 -22.86 -19.88 11.51
CA ILE A 624 -23.97 -19.89 10.53
C ILE A 624 -25.26 -19.39 11.19
N GLU A 625 -25.63 -19.94 12.34
CA GLU A 625 -26.83 -19.53 13.07
C GLU A 625 -26.79 -18.04 13.45
N TYR A 626 -25.60 -17.51 13.78
CA TYR A 626 -25.43 -16.08 14.02
C TYR A 626 -25.62 -15.24 12.74
N ALA A 627 -25.05 -15.68 11.61
CA ALA A 627 -25.16 -14.98 10.33
C ALA A 627 -26.63 -14.90 9.84
N GLU A 628 -27.42 -15.95 10.08
CA GLU A 628 -28.83 -15.97 9.70
C GLU A 628 -29.72 -15.02 10.51
N LYS A 629 -29.26 -14.50 11.65
CA LYS A 629 -30.02 -13.50 12.44
C LYS A 629 -30.27 -12.20 11.68
N PHE A 630 -29.54 -11.96 10.60
CA PHE A 630 -29.68 -10.76 9.79
C PHE A 630 -30.58 -11.02 8.57
N ASP A 631 -31.59 -10.18 8.37
CA ASP A 631 -32.64 -10.40 7.35
C ASP A 631 -32.23 -10.05 5.92
N ASN A 632 -31.19 -9.23 5.75
CA ASN A 632 -30.64 -8.85 4.46
C ASN A 632 -29.63 -9.87 3.89
N LEU A 633 -29.27 -10.92 4.65
CA LEU A 633 -28.42 -12.01 4.16
C LEU A 633 -29.19 -12.90 3.19
N ARG A 634 -28.65 -13.09 1.98
CA ARG A 634 -29.26 -13.85 0.88
C ARG A 634 -28.60 -15.20 0.61
N GLY A 635 -27.35 -15.41 1.04
CA GLY A 635 -26.63 -16.63 0.72
C GLY A 635 -25.43 -16.91 1.62
N ILE A 636 -25.22 -18.19 1.91
CA ILE A 636 -24.00 -18.70 2.54
C ILE A 636 -23.40 -19.77 1.62
N SER A 637 -22.09 -19.73 1.36
CA SER A 637 -21.38 -20.78 0.63
C SER A 637 -20.20 -21.29 1.46
N ILE A 638 -20.03 -22.61 1.55
CA ILE A 638 -18.89 -23.23 2.23
C ILE A 638 -18.00 -23.91 1.19
N ILE A 639 -16.77 -23.41 1.03
CA ILE A 639 -15.75 -24.08 0.22
C ILE A 639 -15.12 -25.19 1.07
N THR A 640 -15.26 -26.45 0.64
CA THR A 640 -14.88 -27.62 1.45
C THR A 640 -14.33 -28.75 0.60
N ASN A 641 -13.44 -29.57 1.16
CA ASN A 641 -13.04 -30.86 0.60
C ASN A 641 -14.02 -32.00 0.91
N GLY A 642 -15.04 -31.76 1.72
CA GLY A 642 -16.15 -32.68 1.95
C GLY A 642 -15.88 -33.87 2.86
N VAL A 643 -14.65 -34.05 3.37
CA VAL A 643 -14.28 -35.24 4.16
C VAL A 643 -15.08 -35.32 5.47
N ARG A 644 -15.22 -34.21 6.20
CA ARG A 644 -15.99 -34.18 7.47
C ARG A 644 -17.50 -34.35 7.24
N LEU A 645 -18.00 -33.94 6.08
CA LEU A 645 -19.42 -34.09 5.70
C LEU A 645 -19.83 -35.54 5.44
N SER A 646 -18.87 -36.48 5.42
CA SER A 646 -19.16 -37.92 5.43
C SER A 646 -19.82 -38.40 6.74
N ASP A 647 -19.64 -37.65 7.82
CA ASP A 647 -20.36 -37.80 9.09
C ASP A 647 -21.73 -37.11 9.00
N LYS A 648 -22.80 -37.92 8.99
CA LYS A 648 -24.18 -37.42 8.91
C LYS A 648 -24.59 -36.61 10.13
N ASN A 649 -24.05 -36.89 11.31
CA ASN A 649 -24.39 -36.15 12.52
C ASN A 649 -23.83 -34.73 12.47
N TYR A 650 -22.59 -34.57 11.99
CA TYR A 650 -22.00 -33.25 11.78
C TYR A 650 -22.75 -32.46 10.69
N LEU A 651 -23.06 -33.09 9.54
CA LEU A 651 -23.86 -32.43 8.51
C LEU A 651 -25.25 -32.00 9.03
N LYS A 652 -25.92 -32.87 9.81
CA LYS A 652 -27.22 -32.55 10.43
C LYS A 652 -27.14 -31.27 11.27
N LYS A 653 -26.08 -31.09 12.09
CA LYS A 653 -25.86 -29.86 12.86
C LYS A 653 -25.76 -28.60 11.98
N LEU A 654 -25.06 -28.68 10.85
CA LEU A 654 -24.97 -27.54 9.92
C LEU A 654 -26.32 -27.24 9.25
N LEU A 655 -27.08 -28.28 8.90
CA LEU A 655 -28.40 -28.13 8.28
C LEU A 655 -29.42 -27.53 9.24
N GLU A 656 -29.37 -27.89 10.53
CA GLU A 656 -30.23 -27.33 11.59
C GLU A 656 -29.89 -25.85 11.90
N ALA A 657 -28.64 -25.45 11.68
CA ALA A 657 -28.20 -24.06 11.84
C ALA A 657 -28.63 -23.13 10.67
N ASP A 658 -28.89 -23.68 9.48
CA ASP A 658 -29.33 -22.95 8.28
C ASP A 658 -30.86 -23.01 8.12
N LYS A 659 -31.55 -22.28 9.00
CA LYS A 659 -33.01 -22.19 9.11
C LYS A 659 -33.66 -21.47 7.93
N LYS A 660 -32.95 -20.51 7.30
CA LYS A 660 -33.44 -19.77 6.12
C LYS A 660 -33.25 -20.53 4.81
N HIS A 661 -32.60 -21.69 4.87
CA HIS A 661 -32.29 -22.55 3.75
C HIS A 661 -31.39 -21.92 2.66
N ILE A 662 -30.45 -21.04 3.06
CA ILE A 662 -29.62 -20.24 2.14
C ILE A 662 -28.18 -20.75 2.01
N MET A 663 -27.82 -21.84 2.72
CA MET A 663 -26.50 -22.44 2.68
C MET A 663 -26.31 -23.40 1.48
N GLY A 664 -25.23 -23.18 0.74
CA GLY A 664 -24.71 -24.07 -0.30
C GLY A 664 -23.27 -24.54 -0.03
N PHE A 665 -22.85 -25.57 -0.75
CA PHE A 665 -21.53 -26.18 -0.61
C PHE A 665 -20.77 -26.21 -1.93
N CYS A 666 -19.54 -25.71 -1.91
CA CYS A 666 -18.62 -25.77 -3.03
C CYS A 666 -17.53 -26.83 -2.74
N PHE A 667 -17.66 -27.99 -3.38
CA PHE A 667 -16.78 -29.13 -3.16
C PHE A 667 -15.50 -29.04 -3.98
N SER A 668 -14.35 -29.04 -3.30
CA SER A 668 -13.03 -29.19 -3.90
C SER A 668 -12.80 -30.64 -4.31
N LEU A 669 -13.20 -30.99 -5.54
CA LEU A 669 -13.06 -32.33 -6.11
C LEU A 669 -12.19 -32.26 -7.37
N HIS A 670 -11.00 -32.86 -7.30
CA HIS A 670 -9.95 -32.61 -8.28
C HIS A 670 -9.76 -33.73 -9.31
N SER A 671 -10.42 -34.88 -9.14
CA SER A 671 -10.43 -35.98 -10.10
C SER A 671 -11.60 -36.93 -9.77
N HIS A 672 -12.05 -37.70 -10.76
CA HIS A 672 -12.97 -38.84 -10.55
C HIS A 672 -12.17 -40.12 -10.22
N ARG A 673 -10.85 -40.11 -10.40
CA ARG A 673 -9.94 -41.21 -10.08
C ARG A 673 -9.35 -41.01 -8.69
N LYS A 674 -9.48 -42.02 -7.83
CA LYS A 674 -9.01 -42.00 -6.45
C LYS A 674 -7.51 -41.68 -6.37
N GLU A 675 -6.71 -42.38 -7.16
CA GLU A 675 -5.25 -42.31 -7.10
C GLU A 675 -4.75 -40.89 -7.39
N ILE A 676 -5.36 -40.22 -8.38
CA ILE A 676 -5.02 -38.85 -8.73
C ILE A 676 -5.52 -37.86 -7.68
N SER A 677 -6.75 -38.03 -7.20
CA SER A 677 -7.29 -37.16 -6.15
C SER A 677 -6.40 -37.19 -4.91
N GLU A 678 -6.00 -38.37 -4.45
CA GLU A 678 -5.15 -38.54 -3.26
C GLU A 678 -3.71 -38.11 -3.49
N LEU A 679 -3.17 -38.28 -4.70
CA LEU A 679 -1.86 -37.73 -5.09
C LEU A 679 -1.86 -36.19 -4.99
N LEU A 680 -2.90 -35.56 -5.54
CA LEU A 680 -3.04 -34.10 -5.59
C LEU A 680 -3.32 -33.51 -4.20
N THR A 681 -4.16 -34.15 -3.40
CA THR A 681 -4.50 -33.68 -2.04
C THR A 681 -3.47 -34.08 -0.99
N ARG A 682 -2.57 -35.02 -1.32
CA ARG A 682 -1.62 -35.68 -0.40
C ARG A 682 -2.30 -36.28 0.84
N ALA A 683 -3.49 -36.85 0.65
CA ALA A 683 -4.33 -37.35 1.74
C ALA A 683 -4.97 -38.69 1.37
N LYS A 684 -4.28 -39.79 1.72
CA LYS A 684 -4.76 -41.16 1.45
C LYS A 684 -6.05 -41.48 2.21
N GLY A 685 -6.95 -42.22 1.57
CA GLY A 685 -8.25 -42.64 2.12
C GLY A 685 -9.27 -41.50 2.29
N THR A 686 -9.02 -40.34 1.68
CA THR A 686 -9.97 -39.20 1.76
C THR A 686 -10.93 -39.14 0.59
N PHE A 687 -10.62 -39.76 -0.56
CA PHE A 687 -11.46 -39.70 -1.75
C PHE A 687 -12.86 -40.28 -1.50
N GLU A 688 -12.95 -41.48 -0.92
CA GLU A 688 -14.24 -42.12 -0.62
C GLU A 688 -15.05 -41.32 0.40
N LYS A 689 -14.37 -40.69 1.36
CA LYS A 689 -15.02 -39.81 2.35
C LYS A 689 -15.56 -38.54 1.69
N THR A 690 -14.81 -37.91 0.79
CA THR A 690 -15.28 -36.76 0.00
C THR A 690 -16.51 -37.13 -0.83
N ILE A 691 -16.48 -38.28 -1.53
CA ILE A 691 -17.63 -38.76 -2.32
C ILE A 691 -18.84 -39.08 -1.43
N LYS A 692 -18.62 -39.69 -0.26
CA LYS A 692 -19.68 -39.95 0.72
C LYS A 692 -20.27 -38.64 1.25
N GLY A 693 -19.45 -37.65 1.56
CA GLY A 693 -19.87 -36.32 1.98
C GLY A 693 -20.68 -35.60 0.89
N LEU A 694 -20.23 -35.67 -0.35
CA LEU A 694 -20.96 -35.13 -1.52
C LEU A 694 -22.35 -35.74 -1.64
N LYS A 695 -22.46 -37.08 -1.55
CA LYS A 695 -23.74 -37.79 -1.57
C LYS A 695 -24.66 -37.37 -0.43
N ASN A 696 -24.13 -37.24 0.80
CA ASN A 696 -24.90 -36.80 1.95
C ASN A 696 -25.48 -35.39 1.74
N VAL A 697 -24.69 -34.45 1.20
CA VAL A 697 -25.16 -33.08 0.94
C VAL A 697 -26.19 -33.04 -0.19
N ILE A 698 -26.00 -33.79 -1.28
CA ILE A 698 -27.00 -33.89 -2.36
C ILE A 698 -28.35 -34.39 -1.81
N GLN A 699 -28.34 -35.38 -0.92
CA GLN A 699 -29.54 -35.90 -0.27
C GLN A 699 -30.23 -34.89 0.65
N SER A 700 -29.53 -33.83 1.08
CA SER A 700 -30.09 -32.76 1.91
C SER A 700 -30.73 -31.62 1.12
N ASN A 701 -30.83 -31.74 -0.21
CA ASN A 701 -31.42 -30.73 -1.11
C ASN A 701 -30.76 -29.33 -1.00
N ARG A 702 -29.48 -29.28 -0.63
CA ARG A 702 -28.67 -28.05 -0.64
C ARG A 702 -28.04 -27.83 -2.01
N ILE A 703 -27.74 -26.57 -2.33
CA ILE A 703 -27.02 -26.23 -3.56
C ILE A 703 -25.61 -26.81 -3.46
N VAL A 704 -25.19 -27.52 -4.51
CA VAL A 704 -23.86 -28.10 -4.62
C VAL A 704 -23.18 -27.63 -5.90
N SER A 705 -21.99 -27.09 -5.75
CA SER A 705 -21.08 -26.75 -6.85
C SER A 705 -19.75 -27.50 -6.72
N ILE A 706 -19.04 -27.67 -7.83
CA ILE A 706 -17.72 -28.31 -7.85
C ILE A 706 -16.65 -27.27 -8.13
N TYR A 707 -15.52 -27.37 -7.43
CA TYR A 707 -14.30 -26.59 -7.68
C TYR A 707 -13.14 -27.54 -8.02
N GLN A 708 -12.60 -27.45 -9.23
CA GLN A 708 -11.50 -28.29 -9.69
C GLN A 708 -10.29 -27.46 -10.10
N VAL A 709 -9.16 -27.71 -9.43
CA VAL A 709 -7.85 -27.21 -9.89
C VAL A 709 -7.30 -28.17 -10.96
N ILE A 710 -7.07 -27.63 -12.14
CA ILE A 710 -6.50 -28.33 -13.29
C ILE A 710 -4.98 -28.41 -13.12
N THR A 711 -4.41 -29.59 -13.28
CA THR A 711 -2.97 -29.86 -13.10
C THR A 711 -2.45 -30.77 -14.21
N SER A 712 -1.14 -30.93 -14.29
CA SER A 712 -0.47 -31.91 -15.17
C SER A 712 -0.95 -33.35 -14.99
N LYS A 713 -1.60 -33.68 -13.87
CA LYS A 713 -2.07 -35.03 -13.55
C LYS A 713 -3.52 -35.28 -13.93
N ASN A 714 -4.40 -34.28 -13.96
CA ASN A 714 -5.83 -34.48 -14.21
C ASN A 714 -6.33 -33.86 -15.52
N TYR A 715 -5.54 -33.03 -16.22
CA TYR A 715 -6.06 -32.29 -17.36
C TYR A 715 -6.54 -33.14 -18.54
N ARG A 716 -5.98 -34.35 -18.69
CA ARG A 716 -6.37 -35.28 -19.77
C ARG A 716 -7.74 -35.90 -19.53
N ASP A 717 -8.20 -35.88 -18.29
CA ASP A 717 -9.41 -36.56 -17.83
C ASP A 717 -10.58 -35.59 -17.61
N LEU A 718 -10.47 -34.33 -18.06
CA LEU A 718 -11.47 -33.30 -17.75
C LEU A 718 -12.85 -33.63 -18.31
N LEU A 719 -12.91 -34.22 -19.51
CA LEU A 719 -14.18 -34.60 -20.12
C LEU A 719 -14.81 -35.77 -19.36
N GLU A 720 -14.02 -36.80 -19.06
CA GLU A 720 -14.41 -37.98 -18.32
C GLU A 720 -14.88 -37.61 -16.91
N PHE A 721 -14.21 -36.64 -16.27
CA PHE A 721 -14.64 -36.07 -15.00
C PHE A 721 -16.02 -35.41 -15.10
N CYS A 722 -16.25 -34.59 -16.14
CA CYS A 722 -17.54 -33.95 -16.35
C CYS A 722 -18.66 -34.97 -16.66
N GLN A 723 -18.34 -36.00 -17.45
CA GLN A 723 -19.26 -37.10 -17.75
C GLN A 723 -19.58 -37.92 -16.50
N PHE A 724 -18.58 -38.18 -15.65
CA PHE A 724 -18.76 -38.82 -14.36
C PHE A 724 -19.71 -38.03 -13.47
N LEU A 725 -19.51 -36.71 -13.33
CA LEU A 725 -20.41 -35.85 -12.56
C LEU A 725 -21.83 -35.87 -13.13
N ASN A 726 -21.98 -35.67 -14.44
CA ASN A 726 -23.29 -35.63 -15.08
C ASN A 726 -24.06 -36.97 -14.98
N LYS A 727 -23.35 -38.10 -15.06
CA LYS A 727 -23.96 -39.43 -14.97
C LYS A 727 -24.35 -39.79 -13.54
N ASN A 728 -23.47 -39.54 -12.57
CA ASN A 728 -23.64 -40.03 -11.20
C ASN A 728 -24.30 -39.02 -10.25
N TYR A 729 -24.20 -37.72 -10.57
CA TYR A 729 -24.66 -36.61 -9.72
C TYR A 729 -25.36 -35.52 -10.57
N PRO A 730 -26.43 -35.86 -11.30
CA PRO A 730 -27.10 -34.94 -12.23
C PRO A 730 -27.74 -33.70 -11.57
N GLN A 731 -27.83 -33.68 -10.23
CA GLN A 731 -28.27 -32.53 -9.42
C GLN A 731 -27.23 -31.40 -9.40
N ILE A 732 -25.95 -31.73 -9.60
CA ILE A 732 -24.89 -30.72 -9.67
C ILE A 732 -24.97 -30.04 -11.03
N ARG A 733 -25.15 -28.72 -11.04
CA ARG A 733 -25.23 -27.92 -12.27
C ARG A 733 -24.26 -26.75 -12.30
N GLU A 734 -23.35 -26.67 -11.33
CA GLU A 734 -22.36 -25.60 -11.24
C GLU A 734 -20.95 -26.18 -11.07
N ILE A 735 -20.02 -25.75 -11.93
CA ILE A 735 -18.63 -26.18 -11.87
C ILE A 735 -17.69 -24.99 -12.11
N THR A 736 -16.65 -24.92 -11.30
CA THR A 736 -15.57 -23.95 -11.39
C THR A 736 -14.27 -24.66 -11.73
N PHE A 737 -13.62 -24.25 -12.82
CA PHE A 737 -12.26 -24.67 -13.11
C PHE A 737 -11.26 -23.59 -12.70
N ALA A 738 -10.15 -24.02 -12.11
CA ALA A 738 -9.04 -23.16 -11.76
C ALA A 738 -7.73 -23.70 -12.35
N TYR A 739 -6.88 -22.81 -12.83
CA TYR A 739 -5.47 -23.16 -13.09
C TYR A 739 -4.68 -23.02 -11.77
N PRO A 740 -3.56 -23.75 -11.57
CA PRO A 740 -2.82 -23.67 -10.31
C PRO A 740 -2.37 -22.23 -10.07
N PHE A 741 -2.82 -21.67 -8.96
CA PHE A 741 -2.48 -20.31 -8.58
C PHE A 741 -1.05 -20.31 -8.02
N PRO A 742 -0.12 -19.48 -8.52
CA PRO A 742 1.29 -19.56 -8.17
C PRO A 742 1.57 -18.94 -6.79
N GLN A 743 0.99 -19.52 -5.74
CA GLN A 743 1.19 -19.17 -4.34
C GLN A 743 1.18 -20.43 -3.46
N GLY A 744 1.67 -20.30 -2.24
CA GLY A 744 1.63 -21.38 -1.26
C GLY A 744 2.36 -22.65 -1.74
N ASN A 745 1.73 -23.81 -1.55
CA ASN A 745 2.27 -25.10 -1.98
C ASN A 745 2.45 -25.17 -3.50
N ALA A 746 1.68 -24.43 -4.30
CA ALA A 746 1.80 -24.49 -5.76
C ALA A 746 3.21 -24.04 -6.22
N LEU A 747 3.80 -23.03 -5.56
CA LEU A 747 5.16 -22.57 -5.86
C LEU A 747 6.25 -23.60 -5.53
N LEU A 748 5.94 -24.53 -4.64
CA LEU A 748 6.86 -25.60 -4.22
C LEU A 748 6.76 -26.83 -5.12
N ASN A 749 5.79 -26.89 -6.04
CA ASN A 749 5.44 -28.08 -6.80
C ASN A 749 5.31 -27.79 -8.30
N ASP A 750 6.39 -27.32 -8.94
CA ASP A 750 6.42 -26.96 -10.37
C ASP A 750 5.87 -28.05 -11.30
N TRP A 751 5.98 -29.33 -10.91
CA TRP A 751 5.46 -30.47 -11.67
C TRP A 751 3.93 -30.49 -11.84
N ILE A 752 3.17 -29.71 -11.07
CA ILE A 752 1.70 -29.68 -11.15
C ILE A 752 1.20 -28.79 -12.29
N PHE A 753 2.03 -27.88 -12.79
CA PHE A 753 1.67 -27.00 -13.89
C PHE A 753 1.72 -27.76 -15.21
N THR A 754 0.86 -27.36 -16.15
CA THR A 754 0.79 -27.99 -17.48
C THR A 754 0.77 -26.93 -18.56
N LYS A 755 1.44 -27.21 -19.69
CA LYS A 755 1.41 -26.36 -20.87
C LYS A 755 -0.03 -26.12 -21.32
N ILE A 756 -0.39 -24.86 -21.54
CA ILE A 756 -1.73 -24.49 -21.98
C ILE A 756 -2.02 -25.07 -23.36
N SER A 757 -1.03 -25.14 -24.26
CA SER A 757 -1.19 -25.80 -25.57
C SER A 757 -1.66 -27.25 -25.43
N SER A 758 -1.16 -27.96 -24.42
CA SER A 758 -1.50 -29.36 -24.13
C SER A 758 -2.84 -29.50 -23.39
N LEU A 759 -3.16 -28.56 -22.50
CA LEU A 759 -4.42 -28.53 -21.76
C LEU A 759 -5.63 -28.19 -22.64
N ARG A 760 -5.47 -27.20 -23.52
CA ARG A 760 -6.57 -26.57 -24.25
C ARG A 760 -7.53 -27.54 -24.97
N PRO A 761 -7.07 -28.57 -25.71
CA PRO A 761 -7.99 -29.49 -26.40
C PRO A 761 -8.94 -30.22 -25.43
N TYR A 762 -8.45 -30.58 -24.25
CA TYR A 762 -9.24 -31.28 -23.23
C TYR A 762 -10.20 -30.33 -22.52
N LEU A 763 -9.71 -29.14 -22.15
CA LEU A 763 -10.53 -28.11 -21.51
C LEU A 763 -11.70 -27.70 -22.41
N ILE A 764 -11.45 -27.41 -23.70
CA ILE A 764 -12.51 -27.02 -24.64
C ILE A 764 -13.55 -28.14 -24.83
N LYS A 765 -13.13 -29.40 -24.91
CA LYS A 765 -14.06 -30.54 -24.99
C LYS A 765 -14.95 -30.63 -23.74
N ALA A 766 -14.37 -30.46 -22.56
CA ALA A 766 -15.11 -30.46 -21.30
C ALA A 766 -16.09 -29.27 -21.22
N LEU A 767 -15.66 -28.06 -21.58
CA LEU A 767 -16.49 -26.86 -21.58
C LEU A 767 -17.69 -26.97 -22.54
N LYS A 768 -17.47 -27.50 -23.76
CA LYS A 768 -18.56 -27.76 -24.72
C LYS A 768 -19.58 -28.77 -24.18
N PHE A 769 -19.10 -29.88 -23.62
CA PHE A 769 -19.99 -30.86 -23.00
C PHE A 769 -20.82 -30.24 -21.87
N LEU A 770 -20.20 -29.40 -21.03
CA LEU A 770 -20.90 -28.70 -19.94
C LEU A 770 -21.92 -27.70 -20.46
N GLU A 771 -21.60 -26.93 -21.52
CA GLU A 771 -22.52 -26.01 -22.19
C GLU A 771 -23.73 -26.78 -22.76
N GLU A 772 -23.50 -27.89 -23.47
CA GLU A 772 -24.54 -28.78 -24.02
C GLU A 772 -25.45 -29.38 -22.93
N LYS A 773 -24.89 -29.65 -21.74
CA LYS A 773 -25.64 -30.17 -20.59
C LYS A 773 -26.20 -29.07 -19.68
N ASN A 774 -26.17 -27.81 -20.12
CA ASN A 774 -26.70 -26.64 -19.40
C ASN A 774 -26.10 -26.44 -18.00
N TYR A 775 -24.81 -26.70 -17.83
CA TYR A 775 -24.09 -26.35 -16.61
C TYR A 775 -23.81 -24.84 -16.58
N ARG A 776 -23.80 -24.27 -15.36
CA ARG A 776 -23.17 -22.98 -15.09
C ARG A 776 -21.68 -23.22 -14.90
N ILE A 777 -20.90 -22.61 -15.78
CA ILE A 777 -19.45 -22.79 -15.84
C ILE A 777 -18.79 -21.50 -15.36
N TYR A 778 -17.86 -21.65 -14.42
CA TYR A 778 -17.02 -20.57 -13.95
C TYR A 778 -15.56 -20.93 -14.17
N ILE A 779 -14.76 -19.91 -14.46
CA ILE A 779 -13.31 -19.98 -14.35
C ILE A 779 -12.93 -19.11 -13.16
N ALA A 780 -12.16 -19.66 -12.21
CA ALA A 780 -11.82 -18.97 -10.97
C ALA A 780 -11.18 -17.59 -11.23
N ALA A 781 -11.43 -16.66 -10.30
CA ALA A 781 -11.09 -15.25 -10.40
C ALA A 781 -9.58 -14.97 -10.59
N CYS A 782 -9.23 -13.72 -10.92
CA CYS A 782 -7.87 -13.24 -11.25
C CYS A 782 -7.33 -13.65 -12.64
N GLY A 783 -8.22 -13.75 -13.64
CA GLY A 783 -7.84 -13.95 -15.05
C GLY A 783 -6.90 -15.14 -15.25
N GLN A 784 -7.19 -16.28 -14.60
CA GLN A 784 -6.27 -17.42 -14.50
C GLN A 784 -5.86 -18.00 -15.85
N PHE A 785 -6.72 -17.82 -16.86
CA PHE A 785 -6.43 -18.15 -18.25
C PHE A 785 -6.37 -16.87 -19.09
N PRO A 786 -5.36 -16.71 -19.95
CA PRO A 786 -5.44 -15.75 -21.04
C PRO A 786 -6.65 -16.05 -21.92
N LEU A 787 -7.38 -15.03 -22.36
CA LEU A 787 -8.63 -15.22 -23.12
C LEU A 787 -8.45 -16.04 -24.40
N CYS A 788 -7.33 -15.86 -25.09
CA CYS A 788 -7.00 -16.63 -26.29
C CYS A 788 -6.83 -18.14 -26.07
N CYS A 789 -6.65 -18.57 -24.82
CA CYS A 789 -6.42 -19.97 -24.48
C CYS A 789 -7.72 -20.75 -24.32
N ILE A 790 -8.86 -20.07 -24.26
CA ILE A 790 -10.20 -20.67 -24.10
C ILE A 790 -11.20 -20.10 -25.12
N PRO A 791 -10.92 -20.22 -26.43
CA PRO A 791 -11.72 -19.56 -27.45
C PRO A 791 -13.19 -20.00 -27.43
N GLY A 792 -14.11 -19.04 -27.47
CA GLY A 792 -15.56 -19.24 -27.43
C GLY A 792 -16.16 -19.33 -26.02
N PHE A 793 -15.32 -19.25 -24.98
CA PHE A 793 -15.70 -19.23 -23.57
C PHE A 793 -15.05 -18.06 -22.82
N GLU A 794 -14.57 -17.04 -23.52
CA GLU A 794 -13.83 -15.91 -22.96
C GLU A 794 -14.61 -15.20 -21.85
N GLU A 795 -15.94 -15.11 -21.98
CA GLU A 795 -16.79 -14.52 -20.95
C GLU A 795 -16.79 -15.30 -19.64
N THR A 796 -16.48 -16.61 -19.64
CA THR A 796 -16.40 -17.39 -18.39
C THR A 796 -15.19 -16.99 -17.56
N VAL A 797 -14.10 -16.53 -18.20
CA VAL A 797 -12.96 -15.89 -17.52
C VAL A 797 -13.31 -14.48 -17.12
N LEU A 798 -13.91 -13.70 -18.03
CA LEU A 798 -14.22 -12.30 -17.76
C LEU A 798 -15.23 -12.16 -16.62
N LYS A 799 -16.25 -13.03 -16.51
CA LYS A 799 -17.18 -13.07 -15.36
C LYS A 799 -16.48 -13.34 -14.03
N GLY A 800 -15.41 -14.14 -14.02
CA GLY A 800 -14.57 -14.33 -12.84
C GLY A 800 -13.69 -13.12 -12.50
N VAL A 801 -13.50 -12.20 -13.45
CA VAL A 801 -12.77 -10.92 -13.28
C VAL A 801 -13.73 -9.75 -13.01
N GLU A 802 -14.98 -9.84 -13.46
CA GLU A 802 -16.02 -8.80 -13.41
C GLU A 802 -16.92 -8.85 -12.17
N ILE A 803 -16.66 -9.73 -11.20
CA ILE A 803 -17.28 -9.50 -9.88
C ILE A 803 -16.69 -8.17 -9.41
N GLY A 804 -17.53 -7.13 -9.38
CA GLY A 804 -17.08 -5.75 -9.55
C GLY A 804 -16.03 -5.32 -8.54
N GLU A 805 -15.26 -4.29 -8.89
CA GLU A 805 -14.30 -3.57 -8.02
C GLU A 805 -14.90 -3.16 -6.67
N GLU A 806 -16.23 -3.20 -6.55
CA GLU A 806 -17.04 -2.78 -5.42
C GLU A 806 -17.77 -3.94 -4.72
N ASP A 807 -17.75 -5.20 -5.21
CA ASP A 807 -18.70 -6.26 -4.80
C ASP A 807 -18.11 -7.36 -3.90
N ILE A 808 -16.79 -7.45 -3.72
CA ILE A 808 -16.16 -8.51 -2.90
C ILE A 808 -15.19 -7.94 -1.85
N SER A 809 -15.36 -8.38 -0.61
CA SER A 809 -14.35 -8.25 0.46
C SER A 809 -13.85 -9.62 0.90
N GLY A 810 -12.56 -9.72 1.19
CA GLY A 810 -11.91 -10.90 1.75
C GLY A 810 -11.37 -10.59 3.14
N VAL A 811 -11.47 -11.52 4.08
CA VAL A 811 -10.84 -11.40 5.40
C VAL A 811 -10.02 -12.65 5.68
N VAL A 812 -8.72 -12.46 5.93
CA VAL A 812 -7.83 -13.50 6.44
C VAL A 812 -7.27 -13.08 7.79
N GLY A 813 -7.72 -13.76 8.85
CA GLY A 813 -7.43 -13.33 10.23
C GLY A 813 -7.93 -11.90 10.48
N LYS A 814 -7.06 -11.01 11.01
CA LYS A 814 -7.37 -9.58 11.24
C LYS A 814 -7.21 -8.68 10.02
N LYS A 815 -6.82 -9.23 8.86
CA LYS A 815 -6.56 -8.46 7.66
C LYS A 815 -7.74 -8.57 6.71
N ALA A 816 -8.43 -7.45 6.52
CA ALA A 816 -9.29 -7.27 5.37
C ALA A 816 -8.41 -7.03 4.14
N PHE A 817 -8.69 -7.74 3.06
CA PHE A 817 -8.16 -7.51 1.73
C PHE A 817 -9.35 -7.51 0.79
N HIS A 818 -9.42 -6.61 -0.16
CA HIS A 818 -10.38 -6.76 -1.26
C HIS A 818 -9.77 -7.71 -2.28
N GLU A 819 -10.56 -8.59 -2.92
CA GLU A 819 -10.07 -9.35 -4.09
C GLU A 819 -9.49 -8.41 -5.18
N PHE A 820 -9.84 -7.12 -5.11
CA PHE A 820 -9.24 -6.00 -5.83
C PHE A 820 -7.70 -5.91 -5.73
N GLU A 821 -7.09 -6.26 -4.59
CA GLU A 821 -5.63 -6.31 -4.49
C GLU A 821 -5.05 -7.28 -5.53
N MET A 822 -5.80 -8.32 -5.92
CA MET A 822 -5.40 -9.36 -6.87
C MET A 822 -5.84 -9.10 -8.32
N ALA A 823 -6.43 -7.94 -8.60
CA ALA A 823 -6.89 -7.55 -9.94
C ALA A 823 -6.52 -6.12 -10.36
N SER A 824 -5.96 -5.31 -9.45
CA SER A 824 -5.42 -3.98 -9.77
C SER A 824 -4.34 -4.05 -10.86
N ASP A 825 -4.19 -2.99 -11.65
CA ASP A 825 -3.16 -2.91 -12.69
C ASP A 825 -1.75 -3.13 -12.12
N GLU A 826 -1.47 -2.63 -10.92
CA GLU A 826 -0.18 -2.84 -10.25
C GLU A 826 0.06 -4.32 -9.95
N TRP A 827 -0.95 -5.03 -9.43
CA TRP A 827 -0.86 -6.45 -9.15
C TRP A 827 -0.81 -7.31 -10.42
N VAL A 828 -1.65 -7.00 -11.43
CA VAL A 828 -1.63 -7.69 -12.72
C VAL A 828 -0.25 -7.51 -13.37
N ASN A 829 0.32 -6.30 -13.37
CA ASN A 829 1.67 -6.06 -13.88
C ASN A 829 2.76 -6.78 -13.06
N GLN A 830 2.56 -6.93 -11.76
CA GLN A 830 3.47 -7.65 -10.87
C GLN A 830 3.46 -9.17 -11.12
N TYR A 831 2.31 -9.79 -11.34
CA TYR A 831 2.16 -11.25 -11.34
C TYR A 831 1.81 -11.86 -12.70
N LYS A 832 1.41 -11.06 -13.69
CA LYS A 832 1.08 -11.49 -15.05
C LYS A 832 2.01 -10.88 -16.09
N GLY A 833 1.98 -11.44 -17.29
CA GLY A 833 2.72 -10.94 -18.45
C GLY A 833 2.02 -11.25 -19.77
N LYS A 834 2.28 -10.40 -20.77
CA LYS A 834 1.81 -10.55 -22.15
C LYS A 834 3.03 -10.66 -23.07
N SER A 835 2.89 -11.41 -24.16
CA SER A 835 3.95 -11.52 -25.16
C SER A 835 3.89 -10.39 -26.18
N LYS A 836 4.92 -10.27 -27.02
CA LYS A 836 4.95 -9.32 -28.15
C LYS A 836 3.82 -9.58 -29.15
N GLU A 837 3.46 -10.85 -29.38
CA GLU A 837 2.37 -11.23 -30.29
C GLU A 837 1.01 -10.73 -29.79
N CYS A 838 0.85 -10.46 -28.49
CA CYS A 838 -0.37 -9.85 -27.96
C CYS A 838 -0.62 -8.45 -28.52
N GLN A 839 0.38 -7.78 -29.10
CA GLN A 839 0.21 -6.42 -29.62
C GLN A 839 -0.86 -6.32 -30.72
N LYS A 840 -1.03 -7.37 -31.51
CA LYS A 840 -2.02 -7.45 -32.60
C LYS A 840 -3.35 -8.08 -32.17
N CYS A 841 -3.52 -8.37 -30.88
CA CYS A 841 -4.71 -9.08 -30.37
C CYS A 841 -5.86 -8.10 -30.07
N ILE A 842 -7.04 -8.33 -30.63
CA ILE A 842 -8.23 -7.50 -30.38
C ILE A 842 -8.72 -7.58 -28.93
N LEU A 843 -8.33 -8.64 -28.19
CA LEU A 843 -8.67 -8.83 -26.79
C LEU A 843 -7.55 -8.36 -25.84
N ARG A 844 -6.48 -7.75 -26.36
CA ARG A 844 -5.30 -7.36 -25.57
C ARG A 844 -5.66 -6.50 -24.37
N THR A 845 -6.58 -5.57 -24.55
CA THR A 845 -6.96 -4.56 -23.56
C THR A 845 -7.70 -5.15 -22.36
N ILE A 846 -8.49 -6.21 -22.57
CA ILE A 846 -9.28 -6.86 -21.51
C ILE A 846 -8.67 -8.16 -20.97
N CYS A 847 -7.70 -8.75 -21.66
CA CYS A 847 -7.02 -9.95 -21.19
C CYS A 847 -5.95 -9.58 -20.16
N GLN A 848 -5.88 -10.29 -19.02
CA GLN A 848 -4.82 -10.09 -18.00
C GLN A 848 -3.48 -10.75 -18.37
N GLY A 849 -3.47 -11.68 -19.33
CA GLY A 849 -2.25 -12.40 -19.75
C GLY A 849 -1.93 -13.64 -18.91
N PHE A 850 -0.70 -14.14 -19.04
CA PHE A 850 -0.24 -15.37 -18.39
C PHE A 850 0.36 -15.06 -17.02
N TRP A 851 0.28 -15.99 -16.06
CA TRP A 851 1.05 -15.91 -14.82
C TRP A 851 2.55 -15.84 -15.11
N ARG A 852 3.30 -14.99 -14.41
CA ARG A 852 4.77 -14.96 -14.52
C ARG A 852 5.40 -16.30 -14.23
N LYS A 853 4.90 -17.02 -13.22
CA LYS A 853 5.33 -18.40 -12.94
C LYS A 853 5.09 -19.36 -14.10
N TYR A 854 3.99 -19.19 -14.85
CA TYR A 854 3.77 -19.97 -16.08
C TYR A 854 4.80 -19.59 -17.15
N ILE A 855 5.06 -18.29 -17.32
CA ILE A 855 6.07 -17.77 -18.27
C ILE A 855 7.47 -18.29 -17.94
N GLU A 856 7.82 -18.38 -16.66
CA GLU A 856 9.09 -18.97 -16.21
C GLU A 856 9.22 -20.46 -16.58
N LEU A 857 8.13 -21.22 -16.46
CA LEU A 857 8.15 -22.67 -16.70
C LEU A 857 8.05 -23.04 -18.19
N PHE A 858 7.24 -22.30 -18.96
CA PHE A 858 6.85 -22.70 -20.32
C PHE A 858 6.92 -21.56 -21.35
N GLY A 859 7.43 -20.39 -20.97
CA GLY A 859 7.33 -19.19 -21.80
C GLY A 859 5.87 -18.81 -22.08
N PHE A 860 5.59 -18.38 -23.30
CA PHE A 860 4.23 -18.06 -23.74
C PHE A 860 3.55 -19.23 -24.47
N ASP A 861 3.88 -20.48 -24.12
CA ASP A 861 3.24 -21.67 -24.71
C ASP A 861 1.70 -21.57 -24.67
N GLY A 862 1.06 -21.86 -25.80
CA GLY A 862 -0.40 -21.78 -25.93
C GLY A 862 -0.95 -20.40 -26.28
N ILE A 863 -0.09 -19.38 -26.44
CA ILE A 863 -0.52 -18.06 -26.91
C ILE A 863 -1.06 -18.13 -28.35
N GLN A 864 -2.25 -17.56 -28.56
CA GLN A 864 -2.84 -17.38 -29.90
C GLN A 864 -3.57 -16.04 -29.98
N PRO A 865 -2.93 -14.95 -30.42
CA PRO A 865 -3.58 -13.65 -30.56
C PRO A 865 -4.91 -13.77 -31.32
N VAL A 866 -5.93 -13.09 -30.80
CA VAL A 866 -7.27 -13.11 -31.37
C VAL A 866 -7.40 -11.97 -32.38
N SER A 867 -7.92 -12.28 -33.56
CA SER A 867 -8.23 -11.37 -34.67
C SER A 867 -9.73 -11.40 -34.98
N GLU A 868 -10.19 -10.50 -35.83
CA GLU A 868 -11.58 -10.48 -36.31
C GLU A 868 -11.98 -11.78 -37.04
N GLU A 869 -11.01 -12.51 -37.61
CA GLU A 869 -11.23 -13.75 -38.35
C GLU A 869 -11.33 -14.97 -37.42
N ASN A 870 -10.47 -15.04 -36.39
CA ASN A 870 -10.37 -16.22 -35.54
C ASN A 870 -11.18 -16.13 -34.23
N PHE A 871 -11.82 -14.97 -33.95
CA PHE A 871 -12.71 -14.76 -32.81
C PHE A 871 -13.87 -15.78 -32.83
N LYS A 872 -14.04 -16.52 -31.73
CA LYS A 872 -15.03 -17.61 -31.60
C LYS A 872 -16.28 -17.26 -30.79
N GLY A 873 -16.34 -16.06 -30.21
CA GLY A 873 -17.53 -15.54 -29.52
C GLY A 873 -18.63 -15.07 -30.48
N ASN A 874 -19.57 -14.26 -29.98
CA ASN A 874 -20.63 -13.69 -30.82
C ASN A 874 -20.08 -12.56 -31.69
N LYS A 875 -19.94 -12.77 -33.00
CA LYS A 875 -19.40 -11.78 -33.94
C LYS A 875 -20.51 -11.12 -34.75
N LEU A 876 -20.52 -9.79 -34.82
CA LEU A 876 -21.49 -9.00 -35.58
C LEU A 876 -20.75 -7.99 -36.45
N MET A 877 -21.18 -7.84 -37.70
CA MET A 877 -20.73 -6.79 -38.62
C MET A 877 -21.92 -5.86 -38.92
N SER A 878 -21.77 -4.57 -38.68
CA SER A 878 -22.84 -3.58 -38.91
C SER A 878 -22.29 -2.15 -39.06
N SER A 879 -23.13 -1.23 -39.54
CA SER A 879 -22.96 0.20 -39.28
C SER A 879 -23.62 0.57 -37.95
N LEU A 880 -23.26 1.73 -37.39
CA LEU A 880 -23.86 2.31 -36.18
C LEU A 880 -24.03 3.82 -36.34
N LYS A 881 -24.96 4.26 -37.20
CA LYS A 881 -25.17 5.69 -37.51
C LYS A 881 -26.43 6.28 -36.91
N ASP A 882 -27.44 5.44 -36.66
CA ASP A 882 -28.77 5.86 -36.25
C ASP A 882 -29.42 4.87 -35.27
N GLU A 883 -30.65 5.17 -34.85
CA GLU A 883 -31.41 4.35 -33.91
C GLU A 883 -31.73 2.96 -34.45
N SER A 884 -31.98 2.84 -35.76
CA SER A 884 -32.29 1.56 -36.40
C SER A 884 -31.07 0.63 -36.35
N ASP A 885 -29.88 1.15 -36.64
CA ASP A 885 -28.62 0.42 -36.48
C ASP A 885 -28.39 -0.01 -35.02
N PHE A 886 -28.63 0.89 -34.06
CA PHE A 886 -28.50 0.60 -32.62
C PHE A 886 -29.41 -0.55 -32.20
N GLU A 887 -30.70 -0.51 -32.54
CA GLU A 887 -31.65 -1.57 -32.22
C GLU A 887 -31.29 -2.91 -32.87
N LYS A 888 -30.83 -2.87 -34.12
CA LYS A 888 -30.39 -4.07 -34.85
C LYS A 888 -29.19 -4.74 -34.16
N ILE A 889 -28.24 -3.95 -33.65
CA ILE A 889 -27.09 -4.48 -32.91
C ILE A 889 -27.55 -5.04 -31.55
N THR A 890 -28.29 -4.28 -30.75
CA THR A 890 -28.64 -4.68 -29.38
C THR A 890 -29.49 -5.95 -29.33
N ARG A 891 -30.42 -6.17 -30.27
CA ARG A 891 -31.22 -7.41 -30.40
C ARG A 891 -30.36 -8.66 -30.67
N LYS A 892 -29.17 -8.51 -31.26
CA LYS A 892 -28.28 -9.62 -31.62
C LYS A 892 -27.18 -9.88 -30.59
N LEU A 893 -27.02 -9.02 -29.59
CA LEU A 893 -26.06 -9.23 -28.51
C LEU A 893 -26.46 -10.44 -27.64
N LYS A 894 -25.47 -11.19 -27.18
CA LYS A 894 -25.66 -12.35 -26.30
C LYS A 894 -25.12 -12.02 -24.92
N SER A 895 -25.95 -12.20 -23.88
CA SER A 895 -25.55 -12.01 -22.48
C SER A 895 -24.62 -13.11 -21.95
N ARG A 896 -24.59 -14.27 -22.61
CA ARG A 896 -23.79 -15.44 -22.21
C ARG A 896 -22.54 -15.65 -23.04
N LYS A 897 -22.20 -14.77 -23.98
CA LYS A 897 -20.96 -14.86 -24.79
C LYS A 897 -20.29 -13.50 -24.89
N LEU A 898 -18.97 -13.48 -25.02
CA LEU A 898 -18.26 -12.26 -25.41
C LEU A 898 -18.71 -11.82 -26.81
N ASN A 899 -19.11 -10.55 -26.95
CA ASN A 899 -19.58 -9.99 -28.21
C ASN A 899 -18.46 -9.18 -28.87
N LEU A 900 -18.23 -9.40 -30.16
CA LEU A 900 -17.38 -8.58 -31.02
C LEU A 900 -18.25 -7.89 -32.06
N VAL A 901 -18.33 -6.55 -32.01
CA VAL A 901 -19.02 -5.73 -33.01
C VAL A 901 -17.97 -5.06 -33.89
N ILE A 902 -17.95 -5.42 -35.17
CA ILE A 902 -17.09 -4.84 -36.19
C ILE A 902 -17.90 -3.78 -36.94
N LEU A 903 -17.49 -2.52 -36.79
CA LEU A 903 -18.19 -1.37 -37.37
C LEU A 903 -17.59 -0.99 -38.71
N ASN A 904 -18.41 -1.01 -39.76
CA ASN A 904 -18.02 -0.47 -41.08
C ASN A 904 -17.97 1.06 -41.02
N ASP A 905 -18.98 1.65 -40.38
CA ASP A 905 -19.05 3.07 -40.11
C ASP A 905 -19.86 3.35 -38.84
N TYR A 906 -19.59 4.47 -38.16
CA TYR A 906 -20.25 4.77 -36.88
C TYR A 906 -20.31 6.25 -36.56
N ASP A 907 -21.35 6.62 -35.81
CA ASP A 907 -21.49 7.88 -35.11
C ASP A 907 -21.03 7.72 -33.64
N ALA A 908 -20.32 8.72 -33.11
CA ALA A 908 -19.71 8.65 -31.79
C ALA A 908 -20.74 8.59 -30.64
N ASP A 909 -21.87 9.28 -30.79
CA ASP A 909 -22.93 9.30 -29.76
C ASP A 909 -23.64 7.96 -29.70
N TYR A 910 -23.90 7.34 -30.86
CA TYR A 910 -24.48 5.99 -30.92
C TYR A 910 -23.51 4.91 -30.43
N LEU A 911 -22.20 5.05 -30.66
CA LEU A 911 -21.21 4.17 -30.04
C LEU A 911 -21.25 4.27 -28.51
N MET A 912 -21.33 5.49 -27.96
CA MET A 912 -21.47 5.70 -26.52
C MET A 912 -22.79 5.15 -25.98
N LYS A 913 -23.89 5.30 -26.74
CA LYS A 913 -25.20 4.72 -26.42
C LYS A 913 -25.14 3.19 -26.34
N LEU A 914 -24.47 2.54 -27.29
CA LEU A 914 -24.22 1.09 -27.29
C LEU A 914 -23.40 0.63 -26.08
N ILE A 915 -22.33 1.35 -25.74
CA ILE A 915 -21.50 1.05 -24.56
C ILE A 915 -22.31 1.17 -23.26
N ASN A 916 -23.15 2.20 -23.15
CA ASN A 916 -23.99 2.39 -21.96
C ASN A 916 -25.05 1.29 -21.84
N PHE A 917 -25.67 0.90 -22.96
CA PHE A 917 -26.61 -0.22 -23.01
C PHE A 917 -25.96 -1.52 -22.52
N THR A 918 -24.76 -1.86 -23.00
CA THR A 918 -24.10 -3.10 -22.60
C THR A 918 -23.67 -3.10 -21.14
N LYS A 919 -23.22 -1.96 -20.61
CA LYS A 919 -22.94 -1.81 -19.16
C LYS A 919 -24.19 -2.03 -18.30
N LEU A 920 -25.30 -1.39 -18.64
CA LEU A 920 -26.56 -1.53 -17.90
C LEU A 920 -27.06 -2.98 -17.90
N ASN A 921 -26.85 -3.70 -19.00
CA ASN A 921 -27.33 -5.08 -19.18
C ASN A 921 -26.27 -6.16 -18.84
N LYS A 922 -25.09 -5.77 -18.32
CA LYS A 922 -23.97 -6.67 -18.01
C LYS A 922 -23.58 -7.58 -19.20
N ILE A 923 -23.45 -6.97 -20.37
CA ILE A 923 -23.08 -7.64 -21.63
C ILE A 923 -21.62 -7.34 -21.94
N PHE A 924 -20.80 -8.38 -22.07
CA PHE A 924 -19.41 -8.23 -22.50
C PHE A 924 -19.32 -7.84 -23.98
N LEU A 925 -18.67 -6.71 -24.26
CA LEU A 925 -18.57 -6.15 -25.60
C LEU A 925 -17.14 -5.70 -25.92
N VAL A 926 -16.65 -6.11 -27.09
CA VAL A 926 -15.52 -5.52 -27.80
C VAL A 926 -16.06 -4.90 -29.08
N VAL A 927 -15.67 -3.66 -29.36
CA VAL A 927 -16.00 -2.96 -30.61
C VAL A 927 -14.71 -2.73 -31.37
N ALA A 928 -14.69 -3.06 -32.67
CA ALA A 928 -13.54 -2.84 -33.54
C ALA A 928 -13.97 -2.19 -34.87
N LYS A 929 -13.06 -1.48 -35.54
CA LYS A 929 -13.20 -0.96 -36.90
C LYS A 929 -11.87 -1.11 -37.62
N GLN A 930 -11.86 -1.80 -38.76
CA GLN A 930 -10.65 -2.04 -39.57
C GLN A 930 -9.48 -2.61 -38.76
N GLY A 931 -9.73 -3.58 -37.89
CA GLY A 931 -8.70 -4.18 -37.01
C GLY A 931 -8.32 -3.35 -35.78
N LYS A 932 -8.81 -2.10 -35.66
CA LYS A 932 -8.56 -1.24 -34.49
C LYS A 932 -9.69 -1.38 -33.45
N VAL A 933 -9.33 -1.67 -32.21
CA VAL A 933 -10.29 -1.77 -31.09
C VAL A 933 -10.75 -0.38 -30.67
N LEU A 934 -12.05 -0.12 -30.82
CA LEU A 934 -12.73 1.11 -30.39
C LEU A 934 -13.20 1.04 -28.94
N TYR A 935 -13.58 -0.15 -28.46
CA TYR A 935 -14.00 -0.38 -27.07
C TYR A 935 -13.64 -1.80 -26.62
N PRO A 936 -13.15 -1.99 -25.38
CA PRO A 936 -12.75 -0.93 -24.45
C PRO A 936 -11.44 -0.27 -24.87
N LYS A 937 -11.34 1.06 -24.73
CA LYS A 937 -10.10 1.81 -24.98
C LYS A 937 -9.14 1.56 -23.81
N TYR A 938 -7.99 0.95 -24.09
CA TYR A 938 -6.83 0.89 -23.19
C TYR A 938 -5.60 1.17 -24.05
N TYR A 939 -4.90 2.25 -23.73
CA TYR A 939 -3.53 2.63 -24.15
C TYR A 939 -2.94 1.89 -25.36
N GLU A 940 -3.08 2.48 -26.55
CA GLU A 940 -2.07 2.31 -27.59
C GLU A 940 -0.96 3.33 -27.31
N THR A 941 0.05 2.97 -26.53
CA THR A 941 1.33 3.69 -26.51
C THR A 941 2.46 2.69 -26.75
N CYS A 942 3.15 2.89 -27.87
CA CYS A 942 4.36 2.18 -28.31
C CYS A 942 5.54 2.38 -27.36
#